data_AF-A0A8C4J1N5-F1
#
_entry.id   AF-A0A8C4J1N5-F1
#
_cell.length_a   1.000
_cell.length_b   1.000
_cell.length_c   1.000
_cell.angle_alpha   90.00
_cell.angle_beta   90.00
_cell.angle_gamma   90.00
#
_symmetry.space_group_name_H-M   'P 1'
#
loop_
_entity.id
_entity.type
_entity.pdbx_description
1 polymer ?
#
loop_
_entity_poly.entity_id
_entity_poly.type
_entity_poly.pdbx_seq_one_letter_code
_entity_poly.pdbx_strand_id
1 'polypeptide(L)'
;MPDYKRATLQDDEGPEPAGDGSASPDSVEVGFQKGTAPLLSRLASRTQLELVLCAVSVSLALLLGVAVVALAVQYRRDPSHSTCLTDACVRVASKILEALDSETDPCQDFYQYSCGGWIKRNPLPNGRSKWSTFNSIWDQNQAIMKHLLENATFNSSSEAERKTQRYYLSCLKEQRIEELGSQPLMELIDKIGGWNITGPWNQTSFMEVLKMVSGTYRATPFFTVYVGTDSKSSNSNIIQVDQSGLFLPSRDYYLNKTANEKVLAAYLDYMVELGMLLGGAKEPTQLQMQQVLDFETQLANITVPQAERRDDEKIYHKMSIAELQALAPAIDWLDYLAYALAPLELADTEPVVVYGDAYLQQVSDLINGTDRSILNNYLIWNLVQKTASSLDQRFETAQERLLETLYGTRKAEEMISEIRTAFEVSLDQLDWMDEKTRQAAKEKADAIYDMIGFPDFILDNKELDDVYDGYEVSEDSFFQNMLNFYNFSAKVMADQLRKPPNRDQWSMTPQTVNAYYLPTKNGIVFPAGILQAPFYARNHPKALNFGGIGVVMGHELTHAFDDQGREYDKEGNLRPWWQNSSLEAFKNRTECMTQQYSRYTVHREKVNGRQTLGENIADNGGLKAAYNAYKSWLQKNGEEKRLPALGLTNHQLFFVGFAQVWCSVRTPESSHEGLVTDPHSPDKYRVIGTLSNSRDFVEHFGCPLGSPMNPGKHCEVW
;
A
#
# COMPACT_ATOMS: atom_id res chain seq x y z
N MET A 1 -6.23 -36.24 -14.34
CA MET A 1 -5.57 -37.11 -13.33
C MET A 1 -4.92 -36.20 -12.30
N PRO A 2 -5.00 -36.50 -10.99
CA PRO A 2 -6.17 -36.98 -10.25
C PRO A 2 -6.58 -35.98 -9.14
N ASP A 3 -7.80 -36.10 -8.64
CA ASP A 3 -8.36 -35.18 -7.64
C ASP A 3 -7.72 -35.34 -6.25
N TYR A 4 -7.41 -34.21 -5.58
CA TYR A 4 -6.97 -34.21 -4.18
C TYR A 4 -8.17 -34.28 -3.23
N LYS A 5 -8.42 -35.46 -2.65
CA LYS A 5 -9.45 -35.62 -1.61
C LYS A 5 -8.95 -35.16 -0.23
N ARG A 6 -9.86 -34.47 0.46
CA ARG A 6 -9.78 -34.07 1.87
C ARG A 6 -9.54 -35.29 2.77
N ALA A 7 -8.48 -35.27 3.59
CA ALA A 7 -8.21 -36.33 4.55
C ALA A 7 -8.93 -36.07 5.88
N THR A 8 -9.76 -37.01 6.31
CA THR A 8 -10.33 -37.10 7.66
C THR A 8 -9.68 -38.27 8.39
N LEU A 9 -9.19 -38.03 9.61
CA LEU A 9 -8.75 -39.10 10.50
C LEU A 9 -9.98 -39.84 11.05
N GLN A 10 -9.93 -41.17 11.03
CA GLN A 10 -10.90 -42.06 11.67
C GLN A 10 -10.17 -43.35 12.06
N ASP A 11 -10.53 -43.93 13.20
CA ASP A 11 -9.77 -45.01 13.83
C ASP A 11 -10.03 -46.39 13.19
N ASP A 12 -8.98 -47.18 13.01
CA ASP A 12 -9.04 -48.59 12.57
C ASP A 12 -9.01 -49.54 13.79
N GLU A 13 -10.14 -50.20 14.09
CA GLU A 13 -10.15 -51.41 14.91
C GLU A 13 -9.93 -52.66 14.03
N GLY A 14 -8.97 -53.50 14.40
CA GLY A 14 -8.68 -54.79 13.76
C GLY A 14 -9.13 -55.99 14.63
N PRO A 15 -9.71 -57.07 14.05
CA PRO A 15 -10.51 -58.04 14.83
C PRO A 15 -9.73 -59.23 15.43
N GLU A 16 -10.40 -59.89 16.38
CA GLU A 16 -10.00 -61.18 16.99
C GLU A 16 -9.97 -62.36 16.00
N PRO A 17 -9.34 -63.47 16.42
CA PRO A 17 -9.93 -64.79 16.22
C PRO A 17 -10.08 -65.58 17.54
N ALA A 18 -11.22 -66.27 17.69
CA ALA A 18 -11.40 -67.34 18.67
C ALA A 18 -10.55 -68.59 18.32
N GLY A 19 -10.22 -69.51 19.24
CA GLY A 19 -10.53 -69.59 20.67
C GLY A 19 -11.01 -71.00 21.07
N ASP A 20 -10.51 -71.53 22.19
CA ASP A 20 -11.03 -72.77 22.85
C ASP A 20 -10.41 -72.92 24.26
N GLY A 21 -10.86 -73.86 25.11
CA GLY A 21 -9.93 -74.49 26.08
C GLY A 21 -10.23 -74.60 27.59
N SER A 22 -11.43 -74.30 28.10
CA SER A 22 -11.97 -74.81 29.40
C SER A 22 -11.40 -74.32 30.78
N ALA A 23 -12.09 -74.77 31.85
CA ALA A 23 -11.75 -74.74 33.30
C ALA A 23 -11.95 -73.45 34.14
N SER A 24 -13.10 -73.40 34.82
CA SER A 24 -13.31 -72.77 36.16
C SER A 24 -13.27 -73.88 37.24
N PRO A 25 -13.33 -73.63 38.58
CA PRO A 25 -13.64 -72.39 39.33
C PRO A 25 -12.39 -71.89 40.15
N ASP A 26 -12.39 -70.91 41.06
CA ASP A 26 -13.29 -70.59 42.19
C ASP A 26 -13.43 -69.08 42.51
N SER A 27 -14.53 -68.75 43.19
CA SER A 27 -14.88 -67.40 43.66
C SER A 27 -14.32 -67.06 45.05
N VAL A 28 -13.77 -65.85 45.23
CA VAL A 28 -13.46 -65.30 46.56
C VAL A 28 -13.97 -63.85 46.65
N GLU A 29 -14.87 -63.58 47.59
CA GLU A 29 -15.38 -62.24 47.89
C GLU A 29 -14.34 -61.41 48.66
N VAL A 30 -14.14 -60.14 48.28
CA VAL A 30 -13.23 -59.21 48.98
C VAL A 30 -14.03 -58.25 49.87
N GLY A 31 -14.23 -58.64 51.13
CA GLY A 31 -14.92 -57.82 52.13
C GLY A 31 -14.06 -56.64 52.62
N PHE A 32 -14.55 -55.41 52.42
CA PHE A 32 -13.91 -54.19 52.93
C PHE A 32 -14.08 -54.02 54.45
N GLN A 33 -13.05 -54.32 55.25
CA GLN A 33 -13.00 -53.90 56.65
C GLN A 33 -12.43 -52.47 56.80
N LYS A 34 -13.24 -51.55 57.34
CA LYS A 34 -12.78 -50.21 57.77
C LYS A 34 -11.99 -50.30 59.08
N GLY A 35 -10.66 -50.35 58.99
CA GLY A 35 -9.76 -50.34 60.14
C GLY A 35 -9.10 -48.98 60.40
N THR A 36 -9.82 -48.02 60.98
CA THR A 36 -9.25 -46.72 61.40
C THR A 36 -8.42 -46.87 62.68
N ALA A 37 -7.10 -47.03 62.53
CA ALA A 37 -6.13 -46.96 63.63
C ALA A 37 -5.21 -45.73 63.46
N PRO A 38 -4.89 -44.99 64.53
CA PRO A 38 -4.07 -43.78 64.43
C PRO A 38 -2.63 -44.13 64.03
N LEU A 39 -2.06 -43.37 63.07
CA LEU A 39 -0.78 -43.69 62.42
C LEU A 39 0.38 -43.93 63.42
N LEU A 40 0.37 -43.20 64.53
CA LEU A 40 1.41 -43.21 65.57
C LEU A 40 1.53 -44.53 66.34
N SER A 41 0.46 -45.33 66.47
CA SER A 41 0.54 -46.59 67.24
C SER A 41 1.30 -47.71 66.52
N ARG A 42 1.44 -47.62 65.19
CA ARG A 42 2.14 -48.61 64.36
C ARG A 42 3.67 -48.45 64.30
N LEU A 43 4.24 -47.42 64.95
CA LEU A 43 5.69 -47.28 65.09
C LEU A 43 6.26 -48.03 66.31
N ALA A 44 5.46 -48.26 67.35
CA ALA A 44 5.92 -48.84 68.62
C ALA A 44 6.24 -50.35 68.56
N SER A 45 5.89 -51.03 67.47
CA SER A 45 6.10 -52.47 67.27
C SER A 45 7.08 -52.81 66.15
N ARG A 46 7.82 -51.83 65.62
CA ARG A 46 8.80 -52.02 64.54
C ARG A 46 10.20 -52.25 65.10
N THR A 47 10.95 -53.12 64.44
CA THR A 47 12.36 -53.35 64.75
C THR A 47 13.21 -52.11 64.45
N GLN A 48 14.36 -51.98 65.13
CA GLN A 48 15.31 -50.89 64.85
C GLN A 48 15.72 -50.84 63.36
N LEU A 49 15.83 -52.00 62.71
CA LEU A 49 16.14 -52.09 61.28
C LEU A 49 15.04 -51.47 60.40
N GLU A 50 13.77 -51.72 60.69
CA GLU A 50 12.64 -51.13 59.95
C GLU A 50 12.52 -49.62 60.16
N LEU A 51 12.83 -49.12 61.36
CA LEU A 51 12.85 -47.68 61.65
C LEU A 51 14.00 -46.98 60.90
N VAL A 52 15.20 -47.57 60.89
CA VAL A 52 16.34 -47.09 60.10
C VAL A 52 16.03 -47.13 58.60
N LEU A 53 15.45 -48.24 58.10
CA LEU A 53 15.04 -48.35 56.69
C LEU A 53 14.00 -47.28 56.32
N CYS A 54 12.98 -47.05 57.15
CA CYS A 54 12.00 -45.98 56.89
C CYS A 54 12.66 -44.59 56.87
N ALA A 55 13.57 -44.30 57.81
CA ALA A 55 14.30 -43.02 57.84
C ALA A 55 15.20 -42.84 56.62
N VAL A 56 15.89 -43.89 56.17
CA VAL A 56 16.71 -43.89 54.94
C VAL A 56 15.83 -43.73 53.70
N SER A 57 14.70 -44.43 53.59
CA SER A 57 13.76 -44.29 52.47
C SER A 57 13.16 -42.88 52.38
N VAL A 58 12.76 -42.28 53.50
CA VAL A 58 12.27 -40.89 53.53
C VAL A 58 13.38 -39.89 53.18
N SER A 59 14.61 -40.13 53.65
CA SER A 59 15.77 -39.29 53.31
C SER A 59 16.12 -39.37 51.82
N LEU A 60 16.08 -40.57 51.23
CA LEU A 60 16.29 -40.78 49.79
C LEU A 60 15.17 -40.14 48.95
N ALA A 61 13.90 -40.24 49.39
CA ALA A 61 12.78 -39.59 48.72
C ALA A 61 12.88 -38.06 48.77
N LEU A 62 13.31 -37.49 49.91
CA LEU A 62 13.59 -36.06 50.04
C LEU A 62 14.76 -35.61 49.15
N LEU A 63 15.87 -36.35 49.14
CA LEU A 63 17.03 -36.07 48.26
C LEU A 63 16.65 -36.16 46.78
N LEU A 64 15.85 -37.15 46.39
CA LEU A 64 15.34 -37.28 45.02
C LEU A 64 14.39 -36.13 44.67
N GLY A 65 13.50 -35.74 45.58
CA GLY A 65 12.61 -34.57 45.39
C GLY A 65 13.39 -33.27 45.23
N VAL A 66 14.41 -33.04 46.06
CA VAL A 66 15.32 -31.89 45.94
C VAL A 66 16.11 -31.93 44.63
N ALA A 67 16.59 -33.10 44.20
CA ALA A 67 17.28 -33.27 42.92
C ALA A 67 16.35 -32.99 41.72
N VAL A 68 15.11 -33.48 41.74
CA VAL A 68 14.11 -33.22 40.69
C VAL A 68 13.73 -31.73 40.65
N VAL A 69 13.57 -31.07 41.80
CA VAL A 69 13.32 -29.62 41.85
C VAL A 69 14.55 -28.84 41.36
N ALA A 70 15.76 -29.22 41.74
CA ALA A 70 17.00 -28.59 41.26
C ALA A 70 17.17 -28.74 39.74
N LEU A 71 16.93 -29.93 39.20
CA LEU A 71 16.94 -30.20 37.75
C LEU A 71 15.84 -29.41 37.02
N ALA A 72 14.62 -29.33 37.57
CA ALA A 72 13.54 -28.53 37.00
C ALA A 72 13.86 -27.01 37.01
N VAL A 73 14.55 -26.52 38.05
CA VAL A 73 15.03 -25.14 38.14
C VAL A 73 16.20 -24.88 37.19
N GLN A 74 17.11 -25.84 36.99
CA GLN A 74 18.18 -25.74 35.98
C GLN A 74 17.59 -25.76 34.56
N TYR A 75 16.67 -26.68 34.27
CA TYR A 75 16.00 -26.80 32.97
C TYR A 75 15.20 -25.53 32.62
N ARG A 76 14.50 -24.93 33.59
CA ARG A 76 13.85 -23.61 33.44
C ARG A 76 14.81 -22.41 33.37
N ARG A 77 16.10 -22.60 33.64
CA ARG A 77 17.16 -21.57 33.56
C ARG A 77 18.08 -21.71 32.35
N ASP A 78 17.93 -22.77 31.55
CA ASP A 78 18.74 -22.98 30.35
C ASP A 78 18.31 -22.01 29.22
N PRO A 79 19.17 -21.07 28.79
CA PRO A 79 18.81 -20.09 27.76
C PRO A 79 18.55 -20.73 26.38
N SER A 80 19.03 -21.95 26.12
CA SER A 80 18.81 -22.64 24.84
C SER A 80 17.34 -23.06 24.62
N HIS A 81 16.59 -23.25 25.72
CA HIS A 81 15.17 -23.58 25.62
C HIS A 81 14.31 -22.35 25.30
N SER A 82 14.62 -21.17 25.85
CA SER A 82 13.86 -19.92 25.63
C SER A 82 14.24 -19.13 24.38
N THR A 83 15.37 -19.44 23.74
CA THR A 83 15.94 -18.64 22.63
C THR A 83 15.83 -19.37 21.30
N CYS A 84 15.50 -18.65 20.22
CA CYS A 84 15.42 -19.19 18.87
C CYS A 84 16.82 -19.19 18.21
N LEU A 85 17.40 -20.36 17.98
CA LEU A 85 18.74 -20.52 17.40
C LEU A 85 18.71 -21.13 15.99
N THR A 86 17.61 -20.96 15.26
CA THR A 86 17.55 -21.30 13.83
C THR A 86 18.34 -20.27 13.01
N ASP A 87 18.83 -20.68 11.83
CA ASP A 87 19.53 -19.78 10.90
C ASP A 87 18.71 -18.51 10.58
N ALA A 88 17.39 -18.67 10.35
CA ALA A 88 16.46 -17.56 10.16
C ALA A 88 16.41 -16.61 11.37
N CYS A 89 16.28 -17.14 12.59
CA CYS A 89 16.27 -16.35 13.82
C CYS A 89 17.60 -15.62 14.06
N VAL A 90 18.75 -16.24 13.75
CA VAL A 90 20.06 -15.59 13.88
C VAL A 90 20.23 -14.49 12.83
N ARG A 91 19.84 -14.72 11.57
CA ARG A 91 19.91 -13.70 10.50
C ARG A 91 19.02 -12.50 10.77
N VAL A 92 17.78 -12.71 11.19
CA VAL A 92 16.87 -11.59 11.49
C VAL A 92 17.29 -10.83 12.75
N ALA A 93 17.80 -11.53 13.78
CA ALA A 93 18.38 -10.88 14.95
C ALA A 93 19.59 -10.00 14.59
N SER A 94 20.48 -10.46 13.69
CA SER A 94 21.59 -9.64 13.17
C SER A 94 21.07 -8.37 12.48
N LYS A 95 20.17 -8.52 11.50
CA LYS A 95 19.59 -7.38 10.76
C LYS A 95 18.91 -6.35 11.69
N ILE A 96 18.19 -6.81 12.71
CA ILE A 96 17.55 -5.93 13.70
C ILE A 96 18.61 -5.24 14.56
N LEU A 97 19.57 -5.99 15.13
CA LEU A 97 20.63 -5.45 15.99
C LEU A 97 21.51 -4.43 15.25
N GLU A 98 21.76 -4.67 13.96
CA GLU A 98 22.40 -3.74 13.06
C GLU A 98 21.55 -2.46 12.91
N ALA A 99 20.25 -2.57 12.65
CA ALA A 99 19.37 -1.42 12.40
C ALA A 99 19.12 -0.53 13.64
N LEU A 100 19.17 -1.10 14.85
CA LEU A 100 19.01 -0.39 16.13
C LEU A 100 20.10 0.67 16.37
N ASP A 101 19.77 1.65 17.22
CA ASP A 101 20.68 2.64 17.79
C ASP A 101 20.59 2.62 19.32
N SER A 102 21.28 1.67 19.95
CA SER A 102 21.16 1.37 21.38
C SER A 102 21.68 2.46 22.33
N GLU A 103 22.27 3.53 21.80
CA GLU A 103 22.61 4.74 22.57
C GLU A 103 21.40 5.68 22.75
N THR A 104 20.31 5.48 22.01
CA THR A 104 19.08 6.29 22.09
C THR A 104 18.08 5.67 23.07
N ASP A 105 17.50 6.49 23.95
CA ASP A 105 16.37 6.07 24.79
C ASP A 105 15.10 5.88 23.93
N PRO A 106 14.52 4.66 23.88
CA PRO A 106 13.31 4.37 23.09
C PRO A 106 12.11 5.23 23.49
N CYS A 107 12.09 5.81 24.69
CA CYS A 107 11.03 6.68 25.17
C CYS A 107 11.21 8.17 24.84
N GLN A 108 12.33 8.55 24.21
CA GLN A 108 12.55 9.91 23.65
C GLN A 108 12.35 9.95 22.13
N ASP A 109 12.90 8.99 21.39
CA ASP A 109 12.78 8.93 19.93
C ASP A 109 12.85 7.47 19.47
N PHE A 110 11.68 6.81 19.41
CA PHE A 110 11.63 5.39 19.05
C PHE A 110 12.03 5.12 17.60
N TYR A 111 11.90 6.12 16.70
CA TYR A 111 12.36 6.01 15.32
C TYR A 111 13.90 6.01 15.28
N GLN A 112 14.56 6.93 15.98
CA GLN A 112 16.02 6.92 16.08
C GLN A 112 16.53 5.66 16.78
N TYR A 113 15.90 5.20 17.87
CA TYR A 113 16.24 3.94 18.53
C TYR A 113 16.11 2.73 17.57
N SER A 114 15.06 2.68 16.75
CA SER A 114 14.77 1.53 15.90
C SER A 114 15.54 1.53 14.57
N CYS A 115 15.82 2.71 14.01
CA CYS A 115 16.37 2.89 12.67
C CYS A 115 17.69 3.65 12.60
N GLY A 116 18.21 4.20 13.71
CA GLY A 116 19.40 5.04 13.68
C GLY A 116 20.65 4.31 13.16
N GLY A 117 20.81 3.03 13.50
CA GLY A 117 21.84 2.16 12.93
C GLY A 117 21.62 1.88 11.43
N TRP A 118 20.37 1.70 11.00
CA TRP A 118 20.03 1.55 9.58
C TRP A 118 20.39 2.81 8.79
N ILE A 119 20.01 3.99 9.29
CA ILE A 119 20.29 5.31 8.70
C ILE A 119 21.80 5.54 8.61
N LYS A 120 22.56 5.22 9.68
CA LYS A 120 24.02 5.32 9.73
C LYS A 120 24.74 4.44 8.67
N ARG A 121 24.11 3.38 8.15
CA ARG A 121 24.70 2.45 7.15
C ARG A 121 24.04 2.45 5.76
N ASN A 122 22.89 3.09 5.60
CA ASN A 122 22.19 3.24 4.32
C ASN A 122 22.18 4.73 3.92
N PRO A 123 23.31 5.29 3.47
CA PRO A 123 23.30 6.58 2.81
C PRO A 123 22.41 6.52 1.56
N LEU A 124 21.84 7.66 1.19
CA LEU A 124 21.03 7.81 0.00
C LEU A 124 21.88 7.44 -1.26
N PRO A 125 21.47 6.46 -2.09
CA PRO A 125 22.19 6.13 -3.30
C PRO A 125 22.11 7.25 -4.34
N ASN A 126 23.10 7.32 -5.24
CA ASN A 126 23.03 8.16 -6.44
C ASN A 126 21.80 7.77 -7.29
N GLY A 127 21.13 8.73 -7.94
CA GLY A 127 19.93 8.46 -8.74
C GLY A 127 18.64 8.35 -7.91
N ARG A 128 18.64 8.74 -6.63
CA ARG A 128 17.53 8.56 -5.68
C ARG A 128 17.36 9.78 -4.76
N SER A 129 16.13 10.24 -4.54
CA SER A 129 15.82 11.23 -3.48
C SER A 129 15.31 10.64 -2.17
N LYS A 130 14.68 9.45 -2.20
CA LYS A 130 14.28 8.65 -1.03
C LYS A 130 14.86 7.25 -1.13
N TRP A 131 15.38 6.74 -0.02
CA TRP A 131 15.78 5.34 0.14
C TRP A 131 15.22 4.78 1.43
N SER A 132 14.66 3.57 1.35
CA SER A 132 13.92 2.93 2.45
C SER A 132 13.87 1.42 2.27
N THR A 133 13.37 0.72 3.28
CA THR A 133 12.93 -0.69 3.18
C THR A 133 12.13 -0.98 1.91
N PHE A 134 11.16 -0.13 1.55
CA PHE A 134 10.30 -0.31 0.37
C PHE A 134 11.09 -0.20 -0.95
N ASN A 135 12.06 0.72 -1.03
CA ASN A 135 12.91 0.90 -2.22
C ASN A 135 13.90 -0.24 -2.37
N SER A 136 14.50 -0.73 -1.27
CA SER A 136 15.41 -1.88 -1.30
C SER A 136 14.74 -3.14 -1.88
N ILE A 137 13.43 -3.30 -1.66
CA ILE A 137 12.62 -4.43 -2.19
C ILE A 137 12.00 -4.09 -3.57
N TRP A 138 12.04 -2.82 -4.03
CA TRP A 138 11.86 -2.52 -5.46
C TRP A 138 13.00 -3.12 -6.26
N ASP A 139 14.24 -2.76 -5.93
CA ASP A 139 15.42 -3.13 -6.71
C ASP A 139 15.66 -4.65 -6.71
N GLN A 140 15.37 -5.35 -5.60
CA GLN A 140 15.38 -6.81 -5.53
C GLN A 140 14.35 -7.45 -6.49
N ASN A 141 13.10 -6.96 -6.51
CA ASN A 141 12.09 -7.48 -7.43
C ASN A 141 12.44 -7.15 -8.89
N GLN A 142 13.01 -5.98 -9.18
CA GLN A 142 13.45 -5.63 -10.54
C GLN A 142 14.57 -6.55 -11.04
N ALA A 143 15.53 -6.92 -10.18
CA ALA A 143 16.56 -7.91 -10.54
C ALA A 143 15.97 -9.29 -10.89
N ILE A 144 14.90 -9.71 -10.19
CA ILE A 144 14.16 -10.94 -10.50
C ILE A 144 13.42 -10.82 -11.84
N MET A 145 12.67 -9.73 -12.05
CA MET A 145 11.94 -9.47 -13.31
C MET A 145 12.90 -9.44 -14.51
N LYS A 146 14.05 -8.77 -14.38
CA LYS A 146 15.10 -8.74 -15.40
C LYS A 146 15.57 -10.15 -15.76
N HIS A 147 15.89 -10.99 -14.77
CA HIS A 147 16.33 -12.36 -15.01
C HIS A 147 15.25 -13.22 -15.71
N LEU A 148 13.98 -13.03 -15.40
CA LEU A 148 12.87 -13.73 -16.06
C LEU A 148 12.73 -13.31 -17.53
N LEU A 149 12.78 -12.01 -17.82
CA LEU A 149 12.61 -11.47 -19.18
C LEU A 149 13.81 -11.76 -20.10
N GLU A 150 15.03 -11.76 -19.56
CA GLU A 150 16.26 -12.10 -20.29
C GLU A 150 16.45 -13.61 -20.52
N ASN A 151 15.62 -14.47 -19.92
CA ASN A 151 15.76 -15.91 -20.06
C ASN A 151 15.27 -16.41 -21.42
N ALA A 152 16.18 -16.46 -22.40
CA ALA A 152 15.92 -17.03 -23.74
C ALA A 152 15.58 -18.54 -23.75
N THR A 153 15.60 -19.23 -22.59
CA THR A 153 15.11 -20.62 -22.45
C THR A 153 13.68 -20.71 -21.90
N PHE A 154 13.06 -19.58 -21.55
CA PHE A 154 11.68 -19.49 -21.06
C PHE A 154 10.67 -19.67 -22.20
N ASN A 155 10.44 -20.93 -22.57
CA ASN A 155 9.53 -21.32 -23.65
C ASN A 155 8.07 -21.31 -23.18
N SER A 156 7.47 -20.12 -23.03
CA SER A 156 6.07 -19.98 -22.64
C SER A 156 5.09 -20.28 -23.77
N SER A 157 3.97 -20.92 -23.41
CA SER A 157 2.81 -21.12 -24.28
C SER A 157 1.92 -19.88 -24.39
N SER A 158 1.93 -18.95 -23.41
CA SER A 158 1.19 -17.68 -23.47
C SER A 158 1.77 -16.73 -24.52
N GLU A 159 0.91 -16.11 -25.32
CA GLU A 159 1.27 -15.00 -26.20
C GLU A 159 1.44 -13.68 -25.43
N ALA A 160 0.71 -13.44 -24.35
CA ALA A 160 0.89 -12.26 -23.48
C ALA A 160 2.30 -12.22 -22.85
N GLU A 161 2.80 -13.35 -22.36
CA GLU A 161 4.18 -13.45 -21.87
C GLU A 161 5.21 -13.23 -22.99
N ARG A 162 4.98 -13.79 -24.20
CA ARG A 162 5.84 -13.54 -25.37
C ARG A 162 5.80 -12.09 -25.85
N LYS A 163 4.63 -11.44 -25.85
CA LYS A 163 4.47 -10.00 -26.13
C LYS A 163 5.25 -9.16 -25.10
N THR A 164 5.18 -9.52 -23.82
CA THR A 164 5.94 -8.87 -22.74
C THR A 164 7.45 -9.01 -22.94
N GLN A 165 7.94 -10.20 -23.34
CA GLN A 165 9.35 -10.41 -23.66
C GLN A 165 9.78 -9.60 -24.90
N ARG A 166 9.00 -9.59 -25.99
CA ARG A 166 9.29 -8.75 -27.18
C ARG A 166 9.33 -7.26 -26.84
N TYR A 167 8.45 -6.80 -25.94
CA TYR A 167 8.45 -5.41 -25.47
C TYR A 167 9.74 -5.08 -24.74
N TYR A 168 10.15 -5.92 -23.79
CA TYR A 168 11.40 -5.77 -23.05
C TYR A 168 12.63 -5.81 -23.99
N LEU A 169 12.70 -6.77 -24.91
CA LEU A 169 13.78 -6.86 -25.90
C LEU A 169 13.82 -5.64 -26.84
N SER A 170 12.66 -5.04 -27.17
CA SER A 170 12.64 -3.78 -27.94
C SER A 170 13.23 -2.60 -27.17
N CYS A 171 13.05 -2.56 -25.84
CA CYS A 171 13.64 -1.55 -24.96
C CYS A 171 15.16 -1.70 -24.84
N LEU A 172 15.69 -2.95 -24.82
CA LEU A 172 17.13 -3.22 -24.76
C LEU A 172 17.90 -2.92 -26.05
N LYS A 173 17.23 -2.57 -27.15
CA LYS A 173 17.89 -2.18 -28.41
C LYS A 173 18.32 -0.71 -28.38
N GLU A 174 19.08 -0.32 -27.36
CA GLU A 174 19.61 1.03 -27.13
C GLU A 174 20.19 1.65 -28.40
N GLN A 175 21.07 0.94 -29.12
CA GLN A 175 21.62 1.42 -30.40
C GLN A 175 20.54 1.81 -31.41
N ARG A 176 19.43 1.06 -31.49
CA ARG A 176 18.33 1.34 -32.42
C ARG A 176 17.49 2.55 -32.00
N ILE A 177 17.42 2.80 -30.69
CA ILE A 177 16.78 3.99 -30.11
C ILE A 177 17.65 5.22 -30.38
N GLU A 178 18.96 5.15 -30.14
CA GLU A 178 19.93 6.20 -30.49
C GLU A 178 19.98 6.50 -32.00
N GLU A 179 19.89 5.48 -32.87
CA GLU A 179 19.80 5.64 -34.33
C GLU A 179 18.53 6.40 -34.79
N LEU A 180 17.44 6.33 -34.03
CA LEU A 180 16.18 7.02 -34.31
C LEU A 180 16.14 8.42 -33.66
N GLY A 181 16.77 8.58 -32.49
CA GLY A 181 16.80 9.83 -31.75
C GLY A 181 15.40 10.39 -31.48
N SER A 182 15.22 11.68 -31.80
CA SER A 182 13.93 12.37 -31.69
C SER A 182 12.97 12.13 -32.87
N GLN A 183 13.36 11.41 -33.93
CA GLN A 183 12.53 11.23 -35.14
C GLN A 183 11.12 10.67 -34.86
N PRO A 184 10.92 9.63 -34.02
CA PRO A 184 9.60 9.04 -33.82
C PRO A 184 8.58 9.99 -33.18
N LEU A 185 9.03 10.86 -32.25
CA LEU A 185 8.16 11.88 -31.64
C LEU A 185 7.94 13.08 -32.58
N MET A 186 8.93 13.44 -33.40
CA MET A 186 8.74 14.49 -34.42
C MET A 186 7.69 14.10 -35.47
N GLU A 187 7.77 12.88 -36.01
CA GLU A 187 6.76 12.35 -36.94
C GLU A 187 5.36 12.28 -36.30
N LEU A 188 5.28 12.00 -34.99
CA LEU A 188 4.03 12.00 -34.24
C LEU A 188 3.46 13.41 -34.05
N ILE A 189 4.30 14.40 -33.72
CA ILE A 189 3.91 15.81 -33.55
C ILE A 189 3.37 16.38 -34.86
N ASP A 190 4.09 16.17 -35.96
CA ASP A 190 3.68 16.65 -37.30
C ASP A 190 2.37 15.99 -37.76
N LYS A 191 2.16 14.70 -37.45
CA LYS A 191 0.92 13.97 -37.73
C LYS A 191 -0.30 14.52 -36.98
N ILE A 192 -0.13 15.05 -35.77
CA ILE A 192 -1.23 15.52 -34.91
C ILE A 192 -1.61 16.98 -35.22
N GLY A 193 -0.64 17.83 -35.56
CA GLY A 193 -0.90 19.26 -35.84
C GLY A 193 0.34 20.17 -35.84
N GLY A 194 1.53 19.65 -35.59
CA GLY A 194 2.77 20.43 -35.48
C GLY A 194 2.86 21.24 -34.17
N TRP A 195 4.03 21.83 -33.93
CA TRP A 195 4.35 22.55 -32.69
C TRP A 195 5.04 23.88 -32.99
N ASN A 196 4.69 24.95 -32.28
CA ASN A 196 5.22 26.29 -32.59
C ASN A 196 6.70 26.48 -32.16
N ILE A 197 7.26 25.49 -31.48
CA ILE A 197 8.69 25.37 -31.18
C ILE A 197 9.51 24.88 -32.38
N THR A 198 8.93 24.07 -33.27
CA THR A 198 9.63 23.42 -34.40
C THR A 198 9.39 24.11 -35.74
N GLY A 199 8.33 24.90 -35.86
CA GLY A 199 8.03 25.71 -37.05
C GLY A 199 6.88 26.70 -36.81
N PRO A 200 6.56 27.56 -37.79
CA PRO A 200 5.46 28.53 -37.66
C PRO A 200 4.10 27.82 -37.62
N TRP A 201 3.43 27.86 -36.47
CA TRP A 201 2.12 27.21 -36.29
C TRP A 201 0.96 28.18 -36.56
N ASN A 202 -0.01 27.74 -37.37
CA ASN A 202 -1.19 28.52 -37.75
C ASN A 202 -2.37 27.60 -38.10
N GLN A 203 -2.70 26.66 -37.20
CA GLN A 203 -3.83 25.75 -37.37
C GLN A 203 -5.00 26.14 -36.45
N THR A 204 -6.23 25.77 -36.83
CA THR A 204 -7.43 25.93 -36.00
C THR A 204 -7.90 24.60 -35.40
N SER A 205 -7.00 23.61 -35.32
CA SER A 205 -7.27 22.18 -35.08
C SER A 205 -7.39 21.77 -33.60
N PHE A 206 -7.62 22.72 -32.67
CA PHE A 206 -7.56 22.50 -31.21
C PHE A 206 -8.31 21.25 -30.73
N MET A 207 -9.55 21.02 -31.18
CA MET A 207 -10.34 19.84 -30.79
C MET A 207 -9.76 18.52 -31.33
N GLU A 208 -9.21 18.51 -32.55
CA GLU A 208 -8.57 17.32 -33.13
C GLU A 208 -7.25 16.99 -32.42
N VAL A 209 -6.44 18.01 -32.10
CA VAL A 209 -5.23 17.85 -31.29
C VAL A 209 -5.58 17.30 -29.91
N LEU A 210 -6.59 17.87 -29.24
CA LEU A 210 -7.07 17.40 -27.93
C LEU A 210 -7.58 15.94 -27.98
N LYS A 211 -8.41 15.59 -28.98
CA LYS A 211 -8.89 14.21 -29.19
C LYS A 211 -7.74 13.23 -29.38
N MET A 212 -6.79 13.53 -30.28
CA MET A 212 -5.60 12.69 -30.49
C MET A 212 -4.74 12.55 -29.22
N VAL A 213 -4.33 13.66 -28.61
CA VAL A 213 -3.43 13.70 -27.45
C VAL A 213 -4.05 13.01 -26.22
N SER A 214 -5.32 13.26 -25.95
CA SER A 214 -5.97 12.78 -24.73
C SER A 214 -6.67 11.44 -24.89
N GLY A 215 -7.43 11.24 -25.98
CA GLY A 215 -8.10 9.97 -26.26
C GLY A 215 -7.12 8.88 -26.70
N THR A 216 -6.43 9.07 -27.83
CA THR A 216 -5.56 8.02 -28.41
C THR A 216 -4.28 7.81 -27.61
N TYR A 217 -3.63 8.87 -27.12
CA TYR A 217 -2.31 8.78 -26.45
C TYR A 217 -2.36 8.89 -24.91
N ARG A 218 -3.57 9.01 -24.32
CA ARG A 218 -3.80 8.99 -22.86
C ARG A 218 -2.93 9.99 -22.07
N ALA A 219 -2.68 11.17 -22.63
CA ALA A 219 -2.30 12.33 -21.84
C ALA A 219 -3.56 13.02 -21.26
N THR A 220 -3.40 13.82 -20.22
CA THR A 220 -4.55 14.41 -19.48
C THR A 220 -4.43 15.95 -19.36
N PRO A 221 -4.31 16.68 -20.50
CA PRO A 221 -4.29 18.13 -20.52
C PRO A 221 -5.66 18.71 -20.12
N PHE A 222 -5.68 19.78 -19.32
CA PHE A 222 -6.87 20.45 -18.78
C PHE A 222 -7.78 19.62 -17.85
N PHE A 223 -8.03 18.35 -18.16
CA PHE A 223 -8.89 17.44 -17.39
C PHE A 223 -8.56 15.98 -17.74
N THR A 224 -8.94 15.06 -16.85
CA THR A 224 -8.83 13.62 -17.05
C THR A 224 -10.21 13.02 -17.25
N VAL A 225 -10.33 12.10 -18.21
CA VAL A 225 -11.53 11.29 -18.41
C VAL A 225 -11.18 9.82 -18.26
N TYR A 226 -11.98 9.11 -17.48
CA TYR A 226 -11.87 7.68 -17.28
C TYR A 226 -13.24 7.04 -17.07
N VAL A 227 -13.32 5.75 -17.34
CA VAL A 227 -14.44 4.90 -16.98
C VAL A 227 -14.09 4.20 -15.67
N GLY A 228 -15.01 4.22 -14.71
CA GLY A 228 -14.85 3.52 -13.44
C GLY A 228 -16.16 3.36 -12.69
N THR A 229 -16.15 2.59 -11.60
CA THR A 229 -17.33 2.32 -10.77
C THR A 229 -18.00 3.60 -10.31
N ASP A 230 -19.31 3.71 -10.50
CA ASP A 230 -20.12 4.81 -9.96
C ASP A 230 -20.15 4.72 -8.43
N SER A 231 -19.60 5.72 -7.73
CA SER A 231 -19.58 5.74 -6.27
C SER A 231 -20.96 5.62 -5.62
N LYS A 232 -22.06 6.03 -6.29
CA LYS A 232 -23.44 5.86 -5.76
C LYS A 232 -24.18 4.65 -6.35
N SER A 233 -23.50 3.81 -7.14
CA SER A 233 -24.03 2.57 -7.71
C SER A 233 -22.88 1.60 -8.05
N SER A 234 -22.36 0.88 -7.05
CA SER A 234 -21.16 0.04 -7.14
C SER A 234 -21.25 -1.14 -8.13
N ASN A 235 -22.46 -1.46 -8.61
CA ASN A 235 -22.73 -2.50 -9.62
C ASN A 235 -22.62 -1.99 -11.07
N SER A 236 -22.27 -0.72 -11.29
CA SER A 236 -22.22 -0.08 -12.61
C SER A 236 -20.98 0.80 -12.78
N ASN A 237 -20.39 0.78 -13.98
CA ASN A 237 -19.41 1.79 -14.40
C ASN A 237 -20.12 3.06 -14.91
N ILE A 238 -19.41 4.19 -14.85
CA ILE A 238 -19.84 5.49 -15.36
C ILE A 238 -18.62 6.26 -15.93
N ILE A 239 -18.88 7.24 -16.80
CA ILE A 239 -17.86 8.19 -17.26
C ILE A 239 -17.56 9.17 -16.11
N GLN A 240 -16.28 9.39 -15.82
CA GLN A 240 -15.81 10.25 -14.74
C GLN A 240 -14.84 11.30 -15.29
N VAL A 241 -15.05 12.56 -14.90
CA VAL A 241 -14.28 13.73 -15.34
C VAL A 241 -13.72 14.47 -14.12
N ASP A 242 -12.41 14.72 -14.10
CA ASP A 242 -11.75 15.37 -12.97
C ASP A 242 -10.59 16.30 -13.39
N GLN A 243 -10.10 17.09 -12.43
CA GLN A 243 -8.95 17.98 -12.56
C GLN A 243 -7.63 17.26 -12.86
N SER A 244 -6.84 17.79 -13.79
CA SER A 244 -5.51 17.26 -14.12
C SER A 244 -4.68 18.31 -14.89
N GLY A 245 -3.68 17.88 -15.66
CA GLY A 245 -3.00 18.75 -16.61
C GLY A 245 -1.87 19.60 -16.02
N LEU A 246 -1.51 19.35 -14.76
CA LEU A 246 -0.25 19.77 -14.15
C LEU A 246 0.75 18.61 -14.27
N PHE A 247 2.02 18.91 -14.53
CA PHE A 247 3.08 17.91 -14.49
C PHE A 247 3.68 17.75 -13.09
N LEU A 248 3.92 18.85 -12.36
CA LEU A 248 4.48 18.77 -11.01
C LEU A 248 3.41 18.23 -10.04
N PRO A 249 3.74 17.35 -9.06
CA PRO A 249 2.74 16.49 -8.41
C PRO A 249 1.69 17.19 -7.53
N SER A 250 1.81 18.51 -7.32
CA SER A 250 0.79 19.33 -6.68
C SER A 250 0.78 20.73 -7.26
N ARG A 251 -0.42 21.33 -7.29
CA ARG A 251 -0.65 22.76 -7.56
C ARG A 251 0.28 23.68 -6.76
N ASP A 252 0.65 23.31 -5.54
CA ASP A 252 1.39 24.17 -4.63
C ASP A 252 2.88 24.33 -5.04
N TYR A 253 3.37 23.50 -5.96
CA TYR A 253 4.64 23.74 -6.66
C TYR A 253 4.63 25.05 -7.46
N TYR A 254 3.54 25.28 -8.21
CA TYR A 254 3.37 26.46 -9.06
C TYR A 254 3.04 27.72 -8.25
N LEU A 255 2.44 27.56 -7.08
CA LEU A 255 1.87 28.67 -6.29
C LEU A 255 2.79 29.12 -5.15
N ASN A 256 3.45 28.21 -4.44
CA ASN A 256 4.42 28.56 -3.39
C ASN A 256 5.81 28.87 -4.01
N LYS A 257 5.85 29.87 -4.90
CA LYS A 257 7.03 30.20 -5.71
C LYS A 257 8.29 30.50 -4.89
N THR A 258 8.15 30.96 -3.64
CA THR A 258 9.29 31.24 -2.74
C THR A 258 9.89 30.01 -2.06
N ALA A 259 9.16 28.90 -1.92
CA ALA A 259 9.73 27.63 -1.50
C ALA A 259 10.22 26.82 -2.70
N ASN A 260 9.45 26.84 -3.79
CA ASN A 260 9.60 25.96 -4.95
C ASN A 260 10.33 26.58 -6.15
N GLU A 261 10.96 27.75 -5.99
CA GLU A 261 11.75 28.45 -7.04
C GLU A 261 12.72 27.51 -7.77
N LYS A 262 13.47 26.68 -7.03
CA LYS A 262 14.40 25.70 -7.61
C LYS A 262 13.70 24.67 -8.51
N VAL A 263 12.52 24.18 -8.12
CA VAL A 263 11.81 23.12 -8.85
C VAL A 263 11.09 23.71 -10.07
N LEU A 264 10.56 24.93 -9.96
CA LEU A 264 10.03 25.66 -11.11
C LEU A 264 11.12 26.01 -12.13
N ALA A 265 12.32 26.40 -11.67
CA ALA A 265 13.47 26.62 -12.54
C ALA A 265 13.94 25.32 -13.21
N ALA A 266 14.12 24.24 -12.44
CA ALA A 266 14.51 22.93 -12.99
C ALA A 266 13.46 22.36 -13.97
N TYR A 267 12.17 22.59 -13.71
CA TYR A 267 11.10 22.21 -14.63
C TYR A 267 11.14 23.03 -15.92
N LEU A 268 11.33 24.35 -15.84
CA LEU A 268 11.51 25.20 -17.03
C LEU A 268 12.76 24.80 -17.83
N ASP A 269 13.88 24.52 -17.18
CA ASP A 269 15.10 24.05 -17.85
C ASP A 269 14.86 22.70 -18.56
N TYR A 270 14.13 21.76 -17.94
CA TYR A 270 13.68 20.51 -18.58
C TYR A 270 12.78 20.75 -19.79
N MET A 271 11.77 21.63 -19.68
CA MET A 271 10.91 22.02 -20.79
C MET A 271 11.72 22.56 -21.98
N VAL A 272 12.70 23.43 -21.70
CA VAL A 272 13.57 24.04 -22.72
C VAL A 272 14.54 23.03 -23.32
N GLU A 273 15.11 22.14 -22.53
CA GLU A 273 15.99 21.09 -23.01
C GLU A 273 15.25 20.14 -23.96
N LEU A 274 14.07 19.62 -23.58
CA LEU A 274 13.27 18.77 -24.47
C LEU A 274 12.83 19.51 -25.75
N GLY A 275 12.41 20.76 -25.63
CA GLY A 275 12.08 21.59 -26.81
C GLY A 275 13.27 21.81 -27.75
N MET A 276 14.50 21.86 -27.24
CA MET A 276 15.73 21.91 -28.06
C MET A 276 16.11 20.54 -28.65
N LEU A 277 15.93 19.43 -27.92
CA LEU A 277 16.16 18.07 -28.44
C LEU A 277 15.19 17.70 -29.58
N LEU A 278 14.02 18.32 -29.59
CA LEU A 278 13.01 18.28 -30.67
C LEU A 278 13.23 19.37 -31.74
N GLY A 279 14.39 20.02 -31.78
CA GLY A 279 14.82 20.90 -32.88
C GLY A 279 14.50 22.39 -32.71
N GLY A 280 13.91 22.81 -31.59
CA GLY A 280 13.62 24.21 -31.30
C GLY A 280 14.86 25.06 -31.00
N ALA A 281 14.85 26.32 -31.43
CA ALA A 281 15.92 27.27 -31.13
C ALA A 281 15.81 27.82 -29.69
N LYS A 282 16.91 27.82 -28.93
CA LYS A 282 16.92 28.08 -27.48
C LYS A 282 16.09 29.29 -27.02
N GLU A 283 16.32 30.47 -27.58
CA GLU A 283 15.63 31.71 -27.15
C GLU A 283 14.10 31.65 -27.41
N PRO A 284 13.62 31.34 -28.64
CA PRO A 284 12.21 31.04 -28.89
C PRO A 284 11.62 29.93 -28.00
N THR A 285 12.34 28.82 -27.81
CA THR A 285 11.89 27.71 -26.96
C THR A 285 11.72 28.16 -25.52
N GLN A 286 12.65 28.93 -24.96
CA GLN A 286 12.58 29.44 -23.59
C GLN A 286 11.39 30.37 -23.38
N LEU A 287 11.10 31.26 -24.33
CA LEU A 287 9.91 32.11 -24.27
C LEU A 287 8.61 31.29 -24.34
N GLN A 288 8.54 30.31 -25.26
CA GLN A 288 7.33 29.49 -25.45
C GLN A 288 7.08 28.52 -24.29
N MET A 289 8.13 27.97 -23.68
CA MET A 289 7.99 27.10 -22.51
C MET A 289 7.67 27.89 -21.24
N GLN A 290 8.19 29.12 -21.08
CA GLN A 290 7.72 30.03 -20.02
C GLN A 290 6.22 30.32 -20.14
N GLN A 291 5.70 30.55 -21.36
CA GLN A 291 4.26 30.74 -21.58
C GLN A 291 3.42 29.50 -21.20
N VAL A 292 3.93 28.28 -21.43
CA VAL A 292 3.27 27.05 -21.00
C VAL A 292 3.35 26.87 -19.49
N LEU A 293 4.46 27.24 -18.84
CA LEU A 293 4.60 27.21 -17.37
C LEU A 293 3.70 28.24 -16.68
N ASP A 294 3.52 29.43 -17.28
CA ASP A 294 2.59 30.45 -16.81
C ASP A 294 1.13 30.03 -17.05
N PHE A 295 0.85 29.24 -18.09
CA PHE A 295 -0.45 28.60 -18.30
C PHE A 295 -0.73 27.52 -17.25
N GLU A 296 0.21 26.60 -17.00
CA GLU A 296 0.09 25.60 -15.93
C GLU A 296 0.00 26.24 -14.54
N THR A 297 0.65 27.39 -14.31
CA THR A 297 0.48 28.16 -13.07
C THR A 297 -0.95 28.69 -12.91
N GLN A 298 -1.60 29.14 -13.98
CA GLN A 298 -3.00 29.56 -13.96
C GLN A 298 -3.93 28.36 -13.72
N LEU A 299 -3.67 27.24 -14.40
CA LEU A 299 -4.40 25.99 -14.18
C LEU A 299 -4.27 25.51 -12.73
N ALA A 300 -3.07 25.55 -12.14
CA ALA A 300 -2.80 25.19 -10.75
C ALA A 300 -3.53 26.09 -9.75
N ASN A 301 -3.70 27.37 -10.06
CA ASN A 301 -4.50 28.27 -9.24
C ASN A 301 -5.98 27.84 -9.20
N ILE A 302 -6.51 27.36 -10.34
CA ILE A 302 -7.89 26.87 -10.50
C ILE A 302 -8.07 25.47 -9.87
N THR A 303 -7.06 24.59 -9.95
CA THR A 303 -7.04 23.25 -9.32
C THR A 303 -7.44 23.32 -7.85
N VAL A 304 -8.39 22.47 -7.41
CA VAL A 304 -8.88 22.45 -6.02
C VAL A 304 -7.86 21.73 -5.11
N PRO A 305 -7.51 22.27 -3.93
CA PRO A 305 -6.55 21.64 -3.01
C PRO A 305 -7.00 20.26 -2.50
N GLN A 306 -6.08 19.31 -2.40
CA GLN A 306 -6.41 17.92 -2.03
C GLN A 306 -7.07 17.79 -0.64
N ALA A 307 -6.72 18.66 0.31
CA ALA A 307 -7.33 18.68 1.65
C ALA A 307 -8.81 19.16 1.66
N GLU A 308 -9.30 19.73 0.55
CA GLU A 308 -10.70 20.10 0.33
C GLU A 308 -11.47 19.04 -0.47
N ARG A 309 -10.75 18.11 -1.13
CA ARG A 309 -11.28 17.01 -1.97
C ARG A 309 -11.43 15.67 -1.24
N ARG A 310 -11.31 15.62 0.10
CA ARG A 310 -11.47 14.38 0.90
C ARG A 310 -12.90 14.14 1.42
N ASP A 311 -13.90 14.79 0.81
CA ASP A 311 -15.31 14.68 1.20
C ASP A 311 -16.10 14.23 -0.04
N ASP A 312 -16.13 12.91 -0.23
CA ASP A 312 -16.61 12.28 -1.47
C ASP A 312 -18.09 12.60 -1.74
N GLU A 313 -18.91 12.73 -0.70
CA GLU A 313 -20.31 13.16 -0.84
C GLU A 313 -20.43 14.59 -1.40
N LYS A 314 -19.53 15.52 -1.05
CA LYS A 314 -19.52 16.90 -1.57
C LYS A 314 -19.02 17.01 -3.00
N ILE A 315 -18.00 16.24 -3.39
CA ILE A 315 -17.39 16.34 -4.73
C ILE A 315 -18.08 15.46 -5.78
N TYR A 316 -19.07 14.64 -5.42
CA TYR A 316 -19.81 13.84 -6.40
C TYR A 316 -20.91 14.67 -7.09
N HIS A 317 -20.67 15.12 -8.34
CA HIS A 317 -21.66 15.82 -9.16
C HIS A 317 -22.05 14.98 -10.39
N LYS A 318 -23.16 14.24 -10.32
CA LYS A 318 -23.68 13.47 -11.45
C LYS A 318 -24.63 14.30 -12.29
N MET A 319 -24.38 14.35 -13.60
CA MET A 319 -25.11 15.15 -14.60
C MET A 319 -25.11 14.44 -15.96
N SER A 320 -25.76 14.99 -16.97
CA SER A 320 -25.70 14.52 -18.36
C SER A 320 -24.57 15.20 -19.17
N ILE A 321 -24.18 14.63 -20.32
CA ILE A 321 -23.26 15.30 -21.27
C ILE A 321 -23.82 16.67 -21.68
N ALA A 322 -25.14 16.81 -21.87
CA ALA A 322 -25.78 18.09 -22.19
C ALA A 322 -25.61 19.14 -21.08
N GLU A 323 -25.65 18.73 -19.81
CA GLU A 323 -25.44 19.61 -18.66
C GLU A 323 -23.95 19.98 -18.50
N LEU A 324 -23.05 19.03 -18.70
CA LEU A 324 -21.59 19.27 -18.76
C LEU A 324 -21.24 20.25 -19.91
N GLN A 325 -21.89 20.11 -21.07
CA GLN A 325 -21.73 21.00 -22.21
C GLN A 325 -22.17 22.45 -21.92
N ALA A 326 -23.16 22.63 -21.05
CA ALA A 326 -23.58 23.95 -20.57
C ALA A 326 -22.68 24.51 -19.46
N LEU A 327 -22.08 23.65 -18.63
CA LEU A 327 -21.15 24.01 -17.56
C LEU A 327 -19.77 24.46 -18.08
N ALA A 328 -19.22 23.76 -19.08
CA ALA A 328 -17.87 23.94 -19.57
C ALA A 328 -17.81 24.04 -21.13
N PRO A 329 -18.39 25.09 -21.75
CA PRO A 329 -18.65 25.16 -23.19
C PRO A 329 -17.43 25.31 -24.11
N ALA A 330 -16.19 25.39 -23.59
CA ALA A 330 -14.98 25.49 -24.43
C ALA A 330 -14.62 24.19 -25.20
N ILE A 331 -15.19 23.06 -24.79
CA ILE A 331 -15.01 21.74 -25.38
C ILE A 331 -16.35 21.29 -25.98
N ASP A 332 -16.34 20.64 -27.15
CA ASP A 332 -17.48 19.82 -27.58
C ASP A 332 -17.36 18.45 -26.88
N TRP A 333 -18.12 18.30 -25.79
CA TRP A 333 -18.00 17.14 -24.91
C TRP A 333 -18.57 15.87 -25.53
N LEU A 334 -19.58 15.98 -26.42
CA LEU A 334 -20.14 14.80 -27.06
C LEU A 334 -19.20 14.26 -28.14
N ASP A 335 -18.63 15.13 -29.00
CA ASP A 335 -17.58 14.77 -29.96
C ASP A 335 -16.32 14.22 -29.26
N TYR A 336 -15.83 14.89 -28.22
CA TYR A 336 -14.67 14.43 -27.46
C TYR A 336 -14.91 13.07 -26.78
N LEU A 337 -16.03 12.88 -26.08
CA LEU A 337 -16.30 11.63 -25.35
C LEU A 337 -16.61 10.47 -26.31
N ALA A 338 -17.34 10.70 -27.40
CA ALA A 338 -17.60 9.68 -28.42
C ALA A 338 -16.30 9.25 -29.13
N TYR A 339 -15.35 10.17 -29.34
CA TYR A 339 -14.02 9.82 -29.83
C TYR A 339 -13.22 9.02 -28.78
N ALA A 340 -13.13 9.54 -27.54
CA ALA A 340 -12.27 8.98 -26.49
C ALA A 340 -12.73 7.60 -26.00
N LEU A 341 -14.03 7.29 -26.13
CA LEU A 341 -14.65 6.03 -25.73
C LEU A 341 -15.10 5.17 -26.92
N ALA A 342 -14.63 5.48 -28.13
CA ALA A 342 -14.91 4.69 -29.33
C ALA A 342 -14.52 3.20 -29.15
N PRO A 343 -15.36 2.23 -29.58
CA PRO A 343 -16.48 2.39 -30.50
C PRO A 343 -17.87 2.53 -29.83
N LEU A 344 -17.94 3.03 -28.59
CA LEU A 344 -19.23 3.19 -27.90
C LEU A 344 -20.05 4.34 -28.50
N GLU A 345 -21.33 4.07 -28.80
CA GLU A 345 -22.31 5.10 -29.10
C GLU A 345 -22.75 5.78 -27.80
N LEU A 346 -22.62 7.11 -27.75
CA LEU A 346 -23.02 7.97 -26.64
C LEU A 346 -24.10 8.96 -27.10
N ALA A 347 -24.95 9.39 -26.17
CA ALA A 347 -25.95 10.43 -26.39
C ALA A 347 -25.67 11.65 -25.48
N ASP A 348 -26.26 12.79 -25.79
CA ASP A 348 -26.23 13.98 -24.93
C ASP A 348 -26.87 13.73 -23.54
N THR A 349 -27.79 12.77 -23.45
CA THR A 349 -28.38 12.28 -22.18
C THR A 349 -27.49 11.31 -21.38
N GLU A 350 -26.29 10.95 -21.86
CA GLU A 350 -25.40 10.00 -21.17
C GLU A 350 -24.96 10.55 -19.80
N PRO A 351 -25.05 9.77 -18.71
CA PRO A 351 -24.66 10.21 -17.39
C PRO A 351 -23.13 10.24 -17.20
N VAL A 352 -22.64 11.36 -16.68
CA VAL A 352 -21.24 11.60 -16.30
C VAL A 352 -21.16 12.00 -14.82
N VAL A 353 -20.06 11.66 -14.14
CA VAL A 353 -19.71 12.20 -12.83
C VAL A 353 -18.58 13.21 -13.00
N VAL A 354 -18.78 14.42 -12.50
CA VAL A 354 -17.79 15.49 -12.43
C VAL A 354 -17.34 15.64 -10.99
N TYR A 355 -16.03 15.66 -10.74
CA TYR A 355 -15.45 15.85 -9.40
C TYR A 355 -14.90 17.27 -9.16
N GLY A 356 -15.18 18.21 -10.06
CA GLY A 356 -14.76 19.61 -9.97
C GLY A 356 -15.55 20.48 -10.93
N ASP A 357 -16.81 20.79 -10.60
CA ASP A 357 -17.71 21.55 -11.47
C ASP A 357 -17.21 22.99 -11.69
N ALA A 358 -16.90 23.71 -10.61
CA ALA A 358 -16.29 25.03 -10.62
C ALA A 358 -14.87 25.03 -11.21
N TYR A 359 -14.17 23.89 -11.19
CA TYR A 359 -12.88 23.73 -11.87
C TYR A 359 -13.08 23.69 -13.39
N LEU A 360 -13.96 22.82 -13.90
CA LEU A 360 -14.22 22.71 -15.34
C LEU A 360 -14.80 24.00 -15.94
N GLN A 361 -15.63 24.74 -15.19
CA GLN A 361 -16.11 26.06 -15.61
C GLN A 361 -14.94 27.05 -15.80
N GLN A 362 -14.08 27.22 -14.80
CA GLN A 362 -12.92 28.12 -14.87
C GLN A 362 -11.88 27.67 -15.90
N VAL A 363 -11.72 26.36 -16.12
CA VAL A 363 -10.86 25.80 -17.19
C VAL A 363 -11.45 26.10 -18.57
N SER A 364 -12.77 26.03 -18.74
CA SER A 364 -13.45 26.46 -19.97
C SER A 364 -13.21 27.95 -20.25
N ASP A 365 -13.33 28.81 -19.24
CA ASP A 365 -13.03 30.24 -19.38
C ASP A 365 -11.54 30.49 -19.71
N LEU A 366 -10.62 29.75 -19.07
CA LEU A 366 -9.17 29.82 -19.35
C LEU A 366 -8.84 29.38 -20.79
N ILE A 367 -9.46 28.31 -21.30
CA ILE A 367 -9.29 27.84 -22.68
C ILE A 367 -9.84 28.87 -23.67
N ASN A 368 -10.99 29.51 -23.38
CA ASN A 368 -11.55 30.54 -24.25
C ASN A 368 -10.76 31.86 -24.22
N GLY A 369 -10.11 32.19 -23.10
CA GLY A 369 -9.28 33.39 -22.93
C GLY A 369 -7.83 33.27 -23.43
N THR A 370 -7.34 32.06 -23.75
CA THR A 370 -5.94 31.81 -24.10
C THR A 370 -5.72 31.72 -25.61
N ASP A 371 -4.57 32.22 -26.07
CA ASP A 371 -4.17 32.11 -27.48
C ASP A 371 -4.01 30.64 -27.93
N ARG A 372 -4.45 30.34 -29.16
CA ARG A 372 -4.49 28.97 -29.69
C ARG A 372 -3.09 28.36 -29.86
N SER A 373 -2.05 29.16 -30.07
CA SER A 373 -0.66 28.68 -30.13
C SER A 373 -0.15 28.24 -28.75
N ILE A 374 -0.50 28.99 -27.69
CA ILE A 374 -0.17 28.59 -26.30
C ILE A 374 -0.89 27.30 -25.92
N LEU A 375 -2.18 27.18 -26.26
CA LEU A 375 -2.97 25.97 -26.03
C LEU A 375 -2.42 24.76 -26.80
N ASN A 376 -2.03 24.92 -28.07
CA ASN A 376 -1.39 23.86 -28.84
C ASN A 376 -0.02 23.48 -28.25
N ASN A 377 0.76 24.47 -27.83
CA ASN A 377 2.05 24.22 -27.19
C ASN A 377 1.91 23.42 -25.89
N TYR A 378 0.91 23.72 -25.07
CA TYR A 378 0.58 22.97 -23.85
C TYR A 378 0.04 21.55 -24.14
N LEU A 379 -0.79 21.38 -25.18
CA LEU A 379 -1.28 20.07 -25.63
C LEU A 379 -0.12 19.17 -26.11
N ILE A 380 0.76 19.69 -26.97
CA ILE A 380 1.93 18.94 -27.43
C ILE A 380 2.92 18.72 -26.28
N TRP A 381 3.09 19.68 -25.36
CA TRP A 381 3.92 19.48 -24.17
C TRP A 381 3.40 18.34 -23.26
N ASN A 382 2.09 18.18 -23.11
CA ASN A 382 1.50 17.02 -22.43
C ASN A 382 1.83 15.70 -23.15
N LEU A 383 1.85 15.68 -24.48
CA LEU A 383 2.27 14.50 -25.26
C LEU A 383 3.76 14.21 -25.14
N VAL A 384 4.62 15.24 -25.19
CA VAL A 384 6.08 15.11 -25.04
C VAL A 384 6.42 14.50 -23.68
N GLN A 385 5.86 15.04 -22.59
CA GLN A 385 6.04 14.51 -21.23
C GLN A 385 5.55 13.06 -21.08
N LYS A 386 4.48 12.71 -21.80
CA LYS A 386 3.91 11.34 -21.85
C LYS A 386 4.77 10.34 -22.62
N THR A 387 5.75 10.79 -23.42
CA THR A 387 6.50 9.95 -24.38
C THR A 387 8.02 10.07 -24.32
N ALA A 388 8.56 11.04 -23.57
CA ALA A 388 10.01 11.30 -23.45
C ALA A 388 10.81 10.09 -22.93
N SER A 389 10.25 9.30 -22.01
CA SER A 389 10.86 8.09 -21.42
C SER A 389 10.92 6.88 -22.37
N SER A 390 10.85 7.10 -23.69
CA SER A 390 10.98 6.06 -24.72
C SER A 390 11.66 6.59 -26.00
N LEU A 391 12.48 7.63 -25.83
CA LEU A 391 13.38 8.20 -26.83
C LEU A 391 14.84 7.95 -26.41
N ASP A 392 15.79 8.56 -27.11
CA ASP A 392 17.23 8.43 -26.86
C ASP A 392 17.67 8.97 -25.48
N GLN A 393 18.90 8.59 -25.09
CA GLN A 393 19.52 8.83 -23.79
C GLN A 393 19.47 10.31 -23.35
N ARG A 394 19.38 11.28 -24.28
CA ARG A 394 19.30 12.71 -23.96
C ARG A 394 17.96 13.05 -23.29
N PHE A 395 16.87 12.44 -23.75
CA PHE A 395 15.53 12.60 -23.16
C PHE A 395 15.45 11.92 -21.79
N GLU A 396 15.99 10.71 -21.66
CA GLU A 396 16.10 10.01 -20.38
C GLU A 396 16.92 10.82 -19.38
N THR A 397 18.14 11.26 -19.75
CA THR A 397 19.01 12.07 -18.86
C THR A 397 18.36 13.38 -18.42
N ALA A 398 17.52 13.99 -19.27
CA ALA A 398 16.74 15.18 -18.91
C ALA A 398 15.59 14.83 -17.95
N GLN A 399 14.91 13.71 -18.16
CA GLN A 399 13.79 13.26 -17.34
C GLN A 399 14.23 12.68 -15.98
N GLU A 400 15.35 11.97 -15.89
CA GLU A 400 15.94 11.49 -14.63
C GLU A 400 16.25 12.63 -13.67
N ARG A 401 16.85 13.72 -14.17
CA ARG A 401 17.14 14.95 -13.40
C ARG A 401 15.91 15.59 -12.77
N LEU A 402 14.71 15.26 -13.25
CA LEU A 402 13.44 15.73 -12.73
C LEU A 402 12.72 14.65 -11.90
N LEU A 403 12.68 13.41 -12.39
CA LEU A 403 12.08 12.23 -11.73
C LEU A 403 12.83 11.75 -10.50
N GLU A 404 14.12 12.07 -10.32
CA GLU A 404 14.80 11.93 -9.04
C GLU A 404 13.95 12.51 -7.90
N THR A 405 13.12 13.53 -8.17
CA THR A 405 12.30 14.23 -7.18
C THR A 405 10.98 13.51 -6.81
N LEU A 406 10.45 12.51 -7.57
CA LEU A 406 8.97 12.27 -7.66
C LEU A 406 8.40 10.79 -7.58
N TYR A 407 8.75 9.94 -6.59
CA TYR A 407 7.97 8.75 -6.06
C TYR A 407 7.80 7.37 -6.82
N GLY A 408 7.17 6.39 -6.09
CA GLY A 408 6.40 5.22 -6.61
C GLY A 408 6.21 4.00 -5.64
N THR A 409 5.00 3.39 -5.49
CA THR A 409 4.73 2.06 -4.83
C THR A 409 3.41 1.28 -5.25
N ARG A 410 2.76 0.43 -4.38
CA ARG A 410 2.41 -1.05 -4.55
C ARG A 410 1.53 -1.77 -3.36
N LYS A 411 1.43 -3.15 -3.03
CA LYS A 411 0.93 -3.92 -1.73
C LYS A 411 1.14 -5.53 -1.62
N ALA A 412 1.00 -6.34 -0.48
CA ALA A 412 0.89 -7.90 -0.32
C ALA A 412 0.24 -8.62 0.96
N GLU A 413 -0.30 -9.89 0.91
CA GLU A 413 -1.44 -10.41 1.79
C GLU A 413 -1.46 -11.58 2.85
N GLU A 414 -0.54 -12.53 3.09
CA GLU A 414 -0.81 -13.84 3.80
C GLU A 414 -1.26 -13.86 5.31
N MET A 415 -2.06 -12.91 5.85
CA MET A 415 -2.41 -12.81 7.29
C MET A 415 -3.73 -12.07 7.66
N ILE A 416 -4.52 -11.56 6.71
CA ILE A 416 -5.60 -10.58 6.96
C ILE A 416 -6.70 -11.02 7.94
N SER A 417 -7.14 -12.28 7.92
CA SER A 417 -8.28 -12.77 8.71
C SER A 417 -8.07 -12.66 10.23
N GLU A 418 -6.84 -12.87 10.72
CA GLU A 418 -6.52 -12.71 12.15
C GLU A 418 -6.58 -11.23 12.58
N ILE A 419 -6.25 -10.31 11.67
CA ILE A 419 -6.32 -8.85 11.89
C ILE A 419 -7.77 -8.37 11.88
N ARG A 420 -8.57 -8.88 10.93
CA ARG A 420 -10.00 -8.54 10.80
C ARG A 420 -10.79 -8.88 12.06
N THR A 421 -10.62 -10.10 12.56
CA THR A 421 -11.20 -10.56 13.83
C THR A 421 -10.83 -9.63 15.01
N ALA A 422 -9.59 -9.14 15.05
CA ALA A 422 -9.13 -8.27 16.13
C ALA A 422 -9.68 -6.83 16.05
N PHE A 423 -10.03 -6.35 14.86
CA PHE A 423 -10.72 -5.08 14.63
C PHE A 423 -12.22 -5.19 14.99
N GLU A 424 -12.90 -6.25 14.57
CA GLU A 424 -14.30 -6.52 14.93
C GLU A 424 -14.51 -6.59 16.45
N VAL A 425 -13.51 -7.11 17.18
CA VAL A 425 -13.48 -7.13 18.66
C VAL A 425 -13.13 -5.77 19.28
N SER A 426 -12.43 -4.87 18.57
CA SER A 426 -12.24 -3.48 19.05
C SER A 426 -13.51 -2.64 18.88
N LEU A 427 -14.29 -2.87 17.83
CA LEU A 427 -15.57 -2.19 17.59
C LEU A 427 -16.53 -2.29 18.80
N ASP A 428 -16.64 -3.46 19.44
CA ASP A 428 -17.47 -3.64 20.65
C ASP A 428 -17.05 -2.77 21.84
N GLN A 429 -15.80 -2.31 21.85
CA GLN A 429 -15.20 -1.55 22.95
C GLN A 429 -15.22 -0.03 22.72
N LEU A 430 -15.70 0.43 21.55
CA LEU A 430 -15.76 1.85 21.21
C LEU A 430 -16.89 2.56 21.97
N ASP A 431 -16.49 3.40 22.93
CA ASP A 431 -17.35 4.20 23.81
C ASP A 431 -18.11 5.34 23.08
N TRP A 432 -17.56 5.82 21.97
CA TRP A 432 -18.00 7.03 21.27
C TRP A 432 -19.05 6.76 20.18
N MET A 433 -19.22 5.51 19.78
CA MET A 433 -20.14 5.07 18.74
C MET A 433 -21.43 4.48 19.34
N ASP A 434 -22.56 4.66 18.66
CA ASP A 434 -23.81 3.97 19.02
C ASP A 434 -23.84 2.50 18.56
N GLU A 435 -24.67 1.68 19.20
CA GLU A 435 -24.75 0.23 18.97
C GLU A 435 -25.14 -0.15 17.53
N LYS A 436 -26.02 0.64 16.89
CA LYS A 436 -26.47 0.39 15.51
C LYS A 436 -25.35 0.72 14.53
N THR A 437 -24.62 1.82 14.74
CA THR A 437 -23.45 2.14 13.91
C THR A 437 -22.32 1.13 14.14
N ARG A 438 -22.09 0.64 15.36
CA ARG A 438 -21.14 -0.47 15.63
C ARG A 438 -21.50 -1.74 14.87
N GLN A 439 -22.76 -2.15 14.90
CA GLN A 439 -23.22 -3.36 14.19
C GLN A 439 -23.10 -3.20 12.66
N ALA A 440 -23.42 -2.03 12.12
CA ALA A 440 -23.21 -1.75 10.70
C ALA A 440 -21.71 -1.71 10.32
N ALA A 441 -20.83 -1.24 11.22
CA ALA A 441 -19.39 -1.25 11.00
C ALA A 441 -18.82 -2.68 11.00
N LYS A 442 -19.34 -3.57 11.87
CA LYS A 442 -19.06 -5.01 11.81
C LYS A 442 -19.51 -5.62 10.48
N GLU A 443 -20.77 -5.41 10.08
CA GLU A 443 -21.27 -5.90 8.78
C GLU A 443 -20.47 -5.38 7.58
N LYS A 444 -19.83 -4.20 7.68
CA LYS A 444 -18.88 -3.71 6.69
C LYS A 444 -17.54 -4.43 6.76
N ALA A 445 -16.99 -4.66 7.95
CA ALA A 445 -15.75 -5.41 8.16
C ALA A 445 -15.88 -6.86 7.68
N ASP A 446 -16.97 -7.55 8.03
CA ASP A 446 -17.35 -8.88 7.52
C ASP A 446 -17.34 -8.92 5.98
N ALA A 447 -17.90 -7.89 5.34
CA ALA A 447 -18.09 -7.82 3.90
C ALA A 447 -16.87 -7.34 3.09
N ILE A 448 -15.74 -7.03 3.75
CA ILE A 448 -14.52 -6.63 3.03
C ILE A 448 -14.00 -7.82 2.20
N TYR A 449 -13.59 -7.56 0.97
CA TYR A 449 -13.05 -8.59 0.06
C TYR A 449 -11.52 -8.54 0.02
N ASP A 450 -10.93 -9.73 0.14
CA ASP A 450 -9.51 -10.01 0.24
C ASP A 450 -8.99 -10.49 -1.13
N MET A 451 -7.80 -10.06 -1.54
CA MET A 451 -7.24 -10.29 -2.88
C MET A 451 -5.73 -10.56 -2.78
N ILE A 452 -5.37 -11.86 -2.74
CA ILE A 452 -4.05 -12.37 -2.32
C ILE A 452 -3.07 -12.53 -3.49
N GLY A 453 -1.97 -11.77 -3.49
CA GLY A 453 -0.77 -12.02 -4.31
C GLY A 453 -0.91 -11.70 -5.80
N PHE A 454 -1.95 -12.18 -6.46
CA PHE A 454 -2.25 -11.94 -7.86
C PHE A 454 -3.75 -12.20 -8.11
N PRO A 455 -4.35 -11.57 -9.14
CA PRO A 455 -5.67 -11.97 -9.62
C PRO A 455 -5.58 -13.30 -10.36
N ASP A 456 -6.48 -14.24 -10.08
CA ASP A 456 -6.41 -15.62 -10.57
C ASP A 456 -6.29 -15.76 -12.10
N PHE A 457 -6.89 -14.83 -12.88
CA PHE A 457 -6.89 -14.90 -14.35
C PHE A 457 -5.48 -14.91 -14.97
N ILE A 458 -4.45 -14.41 -14.27
CA ILE A 458 -3.07 -14.45 -14.81
C ILE A 458 -2.44 -15.85 -14.74
N LEU A 459 -3.08 -16.81 -14.06
CA LEU A 459 -2.66 -18.21 -14.02
C LEU A 459 -3.29 -19.06 -15.13
N ASP A 460 -4.31 -18.54 -15.82
CA ASP A 460 -4.83 -19.16 -17.04
C ASP A 460 -4.28 -18.41 -18.27
N ASN A 461 -3.37 -19.07 -18.99
CA ASN A 461 -2.74 -18.50 -20.18
C ASN A 461 -3.75 -18.05 -21.24
N LYS A 462 -4.95 -18.63 -21.31
CA LYS A 462 -5.99 -18.20 -22.24
C LYS A 462 -6.66 -16.92 -21.76
N GLU A 463 -7.03 -16.80 -20.48
CA GLU A 463 -7.63 -15.56 -19.96
C GLU A 463 -6.63 -14.40 -20.02
N LEU A 464 -5.35 -14.68 -19.74
CA LEU A 464 -4.26 -13.72 -19.90
C LEU A 464 -4.05 -13.33 -21.39
N ASP A 465 -4.03 -14.29 -22.31
CA ASP A 465 -3.87 -14.01 -23.74
C ASP A 465 -5.07 -13.25 -24.33
N ASP A 466 -6.30 -13.61 -23.95
CA ASP A 466 -7.54 -12.92 -24.34
C ASP A 466 -7.55 -11.46 -23.84
N VAL A 467 -7.03 -11.19 -22.64
CA VAL A 467 -6.90 -9.82 -22.10
C VAL A 467 -5.94 -8.96 -22.93
N TYR A 468 -4.87 -9.55 -23.49
CA TYR A 468 -3.89 -8.85 -24.33
C TYR A 468 -4.09 -9.06 -25.84
N ASP A 469 -5.29 -9.51 -26.27
CA ASP A 469 -5.63 -9.55 -27.70
C ASP A 469 -5.70 -8.13 -28.31
N GLY A 470 -5.37 -8.01 -29.59
CA GLY A 470 -5.27 -6.73 -30.29
C GLY A 470 -4.16 -5.78 -29.83
N TYR A 471 -3.38 -6.11 -28.78
CA TYR A 471 -2.16 -5.39 -28.45
C TYR A 471 -0.98 -5.86 -29.31
N GLU A 472 -0.57 -5.05 -30.29
CA GLU A 472 0.51 -5.36 -31.22
C GLU A 472 1.89 -4.91 -30.71
N VAL A 473 2.87 -5.82 -30.73
CA VAL A 473 4.24 -5.60 -30.23
C VAL A 473 5.29 -6.05 -31.24
N SER A 474 6.12 -5.11 -31.70
CA SER A 474 7.28 -5.33 -32.58
C SER A 474 8.57 -5.29 -31.77
N GLU A 475 9.45 -6.29 -31.93
CA GLU A 475 10.74 -6.30 -31.24
C GLU A 475 11.69 -5.17 -31.71
N ASP A 476 11.40 -4.49 -32.83
CA ASP A 476 12.27 -3.47 -33.45
C ASP A 476 11.73 -2.03 -33.34
N SER A 477 10.70 -1.79 -32.53
CA SER A 477 9.98 -0.50 -32.53
C SER A 477 9.42 -0.09 -31.16
N PHE A 478 10.29 0.05 -30.16
CA PHE A 478 9.94 0.38 -28.76
C PHE A 478 8.95 1.56 -28.62
N PHE A 479 9.25 2.71 -29.23
CA PHE A 479 8.36 3.89 -29.21
C PHE A 479 6.96 3.58 -29.76
N GLN A 480 6.86 2.82 -30.86
CA GLN A 480 5.57 2.42 -31.43
C GLN A 480 4.83 1.41 -30.53
N ASN A 481 5.54 0.53 -29.82
CA ASN A 481 4.93 -0.40 -28.85
C ASN A 481 4.28 0.34 -27.68
N MET A 482 4.88 1.46 -27.24
CA MET A 482 4.30 2.36 -26.23
C MET A 482 3.04 3.06 -26.76
N LEU A 483 3.08 3.61 -27.98
CA LEU A 483 1.89 4.22 -28.59
C LEU A 483 0.75 3.21 -28.81
N ASN A 484 1.09 1.98 -29.23
CA ASN A 484 0.15 0.87 -29.33
C ASN A 484 -0.46 0.55 -27.95
N PHE A 485 0.34 0.56 -26.89
CA PHE A 485 -0.11 0.27 -25.53
C PHE A 485 -1.07 1.34 -25.00
N TYR A 486 -0.81 2.63 -25.23
CA TYR A 486 -1.72 3.70 -24.80
C TYR A 486 -3.08 3.62 -25.50
N ASN A 487 -3.10 3.36 -26.82
CA ASN A 487 -4.32 3.15 -27.61
C ASN A 487 -5.10 1.90 -27.16
N PHE A 488 -4.40 0.77 -26.98
CA PHE A 488 -4.98 -0.46 -26.43
C PHE A 488 -5.58 -0.23 -25.02
N SER A 489 -4.83 0.44 -24.14
CA SER A 489 -5.25 0.78 -22.78
C SER A 489 -6.48 1.71 -22.75
N ALA A 490 -6.63 2.61 -23.73
CA ALA A 490 -7.82 3.44 -23.87
C ALA A 490 -9.05 2.60 -24.21
N LYS A 491 -8.92 1.66 -25.16
CA LYS A 491 -10.00 0.73 -25.55
C LYS A 491 -10.42 -0.19 -24.41
N VAL A 492 -9.47 -0.77 -23.67
CA VAL A 492 -9.76 -1.62 -22.50
C VAL A 492 -10.53 -0.84 -21.43
N MET A 493 -10.20 0.44 -21.22
CA MET A 493 -10.91 1.33 -20.30
C MET A 493 -12.33 1.66 -20.81
N ALA A 494 -12.49 2.05 -22.08
CA ALA A 494 -13.79 2.32 -22.68
C ALA A 494 -14.74 1.11 -22.62
N ASP A 495 -14.23 -0.08 -22.96
CA ASP A 495 -14.93 -1.37 -22.94
C ASP A 495 -15.59 -1.70 -21.58
N GLN A 496 -15.14 -1.11 -20.47
CA GLN A 496 -15.77 -1.31 -19.16
C GLN A 496 -17.11 -0.58 -19.00
N LEU A 497 -17.42 0.47 -19.78
CA LEU A 497 -18.54 1.39 -19.48
C LEU A 497 -19.91 0.69 -19.46
N ARG A 498 -20.08 -0.34 -20.29
CA ARG A 498 -21.33 -1.12 -20.37
C ARG A 498 -21.24 -2.47 -19.66
N LYS A 499 -20.16 -2.73 -18.92
CA LYS A 499 -19.92 -3.96 -18.14
C LYS A 499 -20.10 -3.67 -16.65
N PRO A 500 -20.57 -4.64 -15.85
CA PRO A 500 -20.52 -4.52 -14.39
C PRO A 500 -19.06 -4.48 -13.93
N PRO A 501 -18.70 -3.68 -12.90
CA PRO A 501 -17.35 -3.68 -12.35
C PRO A 501 -16.96 -5.07 -11.83
N ASN A 502 -15.89 -5.65 -12.38
CA ASN A 502 -15.39 -6.93 -11.91
C ASN A 502 -14.60 -6.73 -10.59
N ARG A 503 -14.97 -7.46 -9.53
CA ARG A 503 -14.26 -7.40 -8.23
C ARG A 503 -12.79 -7.78 -8.38
N ASP A 504 -12.47 -8.73 -9.25
CA ASP A 504 -11.13 -9.31 -9.41
C ASP A 504 -10.21 -8.53 -10.37
N GLN A 505 -10.66 -7.38 -10.90
CA GLN A 505 -9.78 -6.41 -11.57
C GLN A 505 -8.94 -5.61 -10.56
N TRP A 506 -7.62 -5.62 -10.72
CA TRP A 506 -6.72 -4.94 -9.78
C TRP A 506 -6.17 -3.63 -10.34
N SER A 507 -6.05 -2.61 -9.48
CA SER A 507 -5.39 -1.33 -9.78
C SER A 507 -3.86 -1.39 -9.68
N MET A 508 -3.28 -2.54 -9.32
CA MET A 508 -1.84 -2.76 -9.17
C MET A 508 -1.44 -4.16 -9.64
N THR A 509 -0.23 -4.31 -10.19
CA THR A 509 0.33 -5.58 -10.70
C THR A 509 0.95 -6.45 -9.59
N PRO A 510 1.21 -7.76 -9.79
CA PRO A 510 1.74 -8.67 -8.75
C PRO A 510 3.12 -8.31 -8.11
N GLN A 511 4.07 -7.75 -8.85
CA GLN A 511 5.52 -7.66 -8.50
C GLN A 511 5.91 -6.60 -7.42
N THR A 512 5.03 -6.38 -6.43
CA THR A 512 4.66 -5.03 -5.97
C THR A 512 4.61 -4.95 -4.40
N VAL A 513 5.32 -4.00 -3.74
CA VAL A 513 5.50 -3.76 -2.26
C VAL A 513 4.89 -2.43 -1.65
N ASN A 514 3.64 -2.35 -1.09
CA ASN A 514 3.04 -1.20 -0.27
C ASN A 514 1.57 -1.37 0.33
N ALA A 515 0.53 -0.65 -0.16
CA ALA A 515 -0.85 -0.43 0.29
C ALA A 515 -1.86 -0.05 -0.85
N TYR A 516 -3.10 -0.58 -0.83
CA TYR A 516 -4.36 0.10 -1.19
C TYR A 516 -5.64 -0.66 -0.71
N TYR A 517 -6.60 0.13 -0.23
CA TYR A 517 -8.04 -0.19 -0.14
C TYR A 517 -8.77 0.47 -1.33
N LEU A 518 -9.87 -0.13 -1.79
CA LEU A 518 -10.75 0.46 -2.80
C LEU A 518 -12.20 0.54 -2.26
N PRO A 519 -12.70 1.74 -1.91
CA PRO A 519 -14.02 1.91 -1.28
C PRO A 519 -15.18 1.35 -2.10
N THR A 520 -15.17 1.56 -3.43
CA THR A 520 -16.25 1.14 -4.33
C THR A 520 -16.39 -0.37 -4.52
N LYS A 521 -15.39 -1.17 -4.10
CA LYS A 521 -15.48 -2.64 -4.02
C LYS A 521 -15.69 -3.15 -2.60
N ASN A 522 -15.58 -2.27 -1.60
CA ASN A 522 -15.25 -2.62 -0.22
C ASN A 522 -14.12 -3.68 -0.18
N GLY A 523 -13.03 -3.44 -0.91
CA GLY A 523 -11.99 -4.44 -1.16
C GLY A 523 -10.61 -3.95 -0.78
N ILE A 524 -9.84 -4.79 -0.09
CA ILE A 524 -8.44 -4.56 0.27
C ILE A 524 -7.58 -5.48 -0.58
N VAL A 525 -6.53 -4.95 -1.22
CA VAL A 525 -5.86 -5.67 -2.32
C VAL A 525 -4.36 -5.68 -2.13
N PHE A 526 -3.77 -6.86 -2.27
CA PHE A 526 -2.39 -7.04 -1.88
C PHE A 526 -1.56 -7.97 -2.82
N PRO A 527 -0.88 -7.43 -3.85
CA PRO A 527 0.10 -8.09 -4.75
C PRO A 527 1.25 -8.91 -4.14
N ALA A 528 1.86 -9.86 -4.84
CA ALA A 528 2.86 -10.78 -4.26
C ALA A 528 4.13 -10.09 -3.67
N GLY A 529 4.45 -8.85 -4.07
CA GLY A 529 5.73 -8.24 -3.76
C GLY A 529 5.99 -7.83 -2.30
N ILE A 530 5.04 -7.28 -1.53
CA ILE A 530 5.22 -7.02 -0.07
C ILE A 530 5.29 -8.30 0.79
N LEU A 531 5.01 -9.51 0.28
CA LEU A 531 4.98 -10.75 1.08
C LEU A 531 6.39 -11.34 1.28
N GLN A 532 7.32 -10.47 1.62
CA GLN A 532 8.71 -10.80 1.89
C GLN A 532 9.27 -9.91 3.01
N ALA A 533 10.46 -10.25 3.50
CA ALA A 533 11.06 -9.59 4.64
C ALA A 533 11.37 -8.11 4.35
N PRO A 534 11.16 -7.19 5.31
CA PRO A 534 10.84 -7.45 6.72
C PRO A 534 9.33 -7.55 7.03
N PHE A 535 8.45 -7.27 6.07
CA PHE A 535 6.99 -7.29 6.29
C PHE A 535 6.49 -8.68 6.65
N TYR A 536 6.83 -9.68 5.84
CA TYR A 536 6.40 -11.05 6.04
C TYR A 536 7.52 -12.06 5.74
N ALA A 537 7.66 -13.06 6.61
CA ALA A 537 8.34 -14.29 6.29
C ALA A 537 7.85 -15.42 7.20
N ARG A 538 7.41 -16.53 6.59
CA ARG A 538 6.87 -17.72 7.27
C ARG A 538 7.78 -18.35 8.33
N ASN A 539 9.09 -18.07 8.29
CA ASN A 539 10.10 -18.58 9.23
C ASN A 539 10.61 -17.54 10.24
N HIS A 540 10.06 -16.33 10.25
CA HIS A 540 10.35 -15.29 11.24
C HIS A 540 9.35 -15.38 12.42
N PRO A 541 9.69 -14.88 13.63
CA PRO A 541 8.76 -14.74 14.74
C PRO A 541 7.46 -14.06 14.33
N LYS A 542 6.33 -14.53 14.86
CA LYS A 542 5.01 -13.92 14.64
C LYS A 542 4.96 -12.49 15.18
N ALA A 543 5.68 -12.15 16.23
CA ALA A 543 5.90 -10.77 16.65
C ALA A 543 6.31 -9.83 15.50
N LEU A 544 7.26 -10.25 14.66
CA LEU A 544 7.73 -9.47 13.51
C LEU A 544 6.73 -9.48 12.36
N ASN A 545 6.11 -10.62 12.07
CA ASN A 545 5.09 -10.70 11.01
C ASN A 545 3.85 -9.84 11.35
N PHE A 546 3.39 -9.85 12.60
CA PHE A 546 2.30 -8.98 13.05
C PHE A 546 2.71 -7.50 13.09
N GLY A 547 3.94 -7.18 13.53
CA GLY A 547 4.46 -5.81 13.53
C GLY A 547 4.74 -5.25 12.13
N GLY A 548 5.08 -6.12 11.17
CA GLY A 548 5.27 -5.80 9.77
C GLY A 548 3.96 -5.89 8.99
N ILE A 549 3.71 -7.04 8.36
CA ILE A 549 2.54 -7.21 7.48
C ILE A 549 1.20 -7.07 8.22
N GLY A 550 1.11 -7.50 9.48
CA GLY A 550 -0.11 -7.37 10.26
C GLY A 550 -0.57 -5.92 10.43
N VAL A 551 0.35 -4.98 10.70
CA VAL A 551 0.04 -3.54 10.74
C VAL A 551 -0.38 -3.04 9.36
N VAL A 552 0.35 -3.45 8.32
CA VAL A 552 0.08 -3.12 6.92
C VAL A 552 -1.27 -3.69 6.41
N MET A 553 -1.84 -4.68 7.08
CA MET A 553 -3.21 -5.20 6.87
C MET A 553 -4.25 -4.43 7.65
N GLY A 554 -3.96 -4.13 8.92
CA GLY A 554 -4.83 -3.33 9.76
C GLY A 554 -5.00 -1.91 9.21
N HIS A 555 -4.00 -1.40 8.49
CA HIS A 555 -4.04 -0.13 7.75
C HIS A 555 -5.19 -0.10 6.73
N GLU A 556 -5.21 -1.03 5.76
CA GLU A 556 -6.27 -1.07 4.75
C GLU A 556 -7.65 -1.40 5.32
N LEU A 557 -7.69 -2.28 6.31
CA LEU A 557 -8.91 -2.57 7.04
C LEU A 557 -9.46 -1.31 7.72
N THR A 558 -8.58 -0.46 8.24
CA THR A 558 -8.97 0.82 8.85
C THR A 558 -9.33 1.88 7.80
N HIS A 559 -8.75 1.86 6.59
CA HIS A 559 -9.18 2.72 5.48
C HIS A 559 -10.67 2.54 5.14
N ALA A 560 -11.26 1.36 5.36
CA ALA A 560 -12.71 1.16 5.22
C ALA A 560 -13.55 2.00 6.20
N PHE A 561 -12.92 2.65 7.18
CA PHE A 561 -13.54 3.44 8.25
C PHE A 561 -12.77 4.75 8.54
N ASP A 562 -11.91 5.22 7.64
CA ASP A 562 -11.23 6.52 7.79
C ASP A 562 -12.17 7.70 7.46
N ASP A 563 -11.64 8.92 7.31
CA ASP A 563 -12.45 10.09 7.02
C ASP A 563 -13.15 10.07 5.65
N GLN A 564 -12.73 9.21 4.70
CA GLN A 564 -13.38 8.99 3.40
C GLN A 564 -14.10 7.63 3.34
N GLY A 565 -13.43 6.54 3.70
CA GLY A 565 -13.96 5.18 3.54
C GLY A 565 -15.22 4.91 4.34
N ARG A 566 -15.42 5.62 5.47
CA ARG A 566 -16.68 5.60 6.24
C ARG A 566 -17.91 6.04 5.43
N GLU A 567 -17.75 6.79 4.33
CA GLU A 567 -18.88 7.31 3.55
C GLU A 567 -19.46 6.26 2.59
N TYR A 568 -18.67 5.22 2.32
CA TYR A 568 -19.05 4.05 1.55
C TYR A 568 -19.57 2.96 2.48
N ASP A 569 -20.67 2.32 2.11
CA ASP A 569 -21.25 1.19 2.84
C ASP A 569 -20.48 -0.14 2.60
N LYS A 570 -21.06 -1.25 3.06
CA LYS A 570 -20.52 -2.60 2.89
C LYS A 570 -20.63 -3.16 1.47
N GLU A 571 -21.52 -2.60 0.66
CA GLU A 571 -21.69 -2.91 -0.76
C GLU A 571 -20.81 -2.02 -1.67
N GLY A 572 -20.09 -1.04 -1.12
CA GLY A 572 -19.24 -0.09 -1.82
C GLY A 572 -19.97 1.15 -2.36
N ASN A 573 -21.13 1.52 -1.82
CA ASN A 573 -21.90 2.70 -2.24
C ASN A 573 -21.76 3.86 -1.26
N LEU A 574 -21.46 5.04 -1.80
CA LEU A 574 -21.40 6.34 -1.15
C LEU A 574 -22.81 6.79 -0.74
N ARG A 575 -23.19 6.51 0.52
CA ARG A 575 -24.47 6.93 1.12
C ARG A 575 -24.37 7.01 2.65
N PRO A 576 -25.11 7.92 3.32
CA PRO A 576 -25.12 7.95 4.79
C PRO A 576 -25.68 6.66 5.43
N TRP A 577 -24.82 5.88 6.08
CA TRP A 577 -25.21 4.67 6.85
C TRP A 577 -25.01 4.80 8.38
N TRP A 578 -24.32 5.83 8.85
CA TRP A 578 -24.09 6.12 10.28
C TRP A 578 -25.27 6.90 10.90
N GLN A 579 -25.37 6.90 12.24
CA GLN A 579 -26.18 7.91 12.93
C GLN A 579 -25.38 9.21 13.12
N ASN A 580 -26.04 10.37 13.00
CA ASN A 580 -25.40 11.69 13.12
C ASN A 580 -24.61 11.86 14.43
N SER A 581 -25.06 11.25 15.53
CA SER A 581 -24.35 11.22 16.81
C SER A 581 -22.96 10.59 16.71
N SER A 582 -22.84 9.45 16.03
CA SER A 582 -21.56 8.77 15.80
C SER A 582 -20.68 9.51 14.81
N LEU A 583 -21.27 10.20 13.82
CA LEU A 583 -20.53 11.03 12.87
C LEU A 583 -19.88 12.25 13.55
N GLU A 584 -20.61 12.98 14.40
CA GLU A 584 -20.05 14.11 15.17
C GLU A 584 -19.06 13.65 16.24
N ALA A 585 -19.30 12.48 16.86
CA ALA A 585 -18.34 11.87 17.79
C ALA A 585 -17.02 11.49 17.09
N PHE A 586 -17.08 10.93 15.88
CA PHE A 586 -15.90 10.63 15.06
C PHE A 586 -15.12 11.89 14.71
N LYS A 587 -15.77 12.95 14.20
CA LYS A 587 -15.11 14.24 13.91
C LYS A 587 -14.36 14.82 15.11
N ASN A 588 -14.94 14.70 16.31
CA ASN A 588 -14.31 15.13 17.56
C ASN A 588 -13.11 14.24 17.97
N ARG A 589 -13.15 12.94 17.66
CA ARG A 589 -12.02 12.01 17.86
C ARG A 589 -10.89 12.27 16.86
N THR A 590 -11.19 12.44 15.57
CA THR A 590 -10.20 12.63 14.50
C THR A 590 -9.48 13.98 14.59
N GLU A 591 -10.16 15.04 15.04
CA GLU A 591 -9.54 16.34 15.35
C GLU A 591 -8.37 16.21 16.35
N CYS A 592 -8.37 15.21 17.23
CA CYS A 592 -7.21 14.90 18.08
C CYS A 592 -5.96 14.58 17.26
N MET A 593 -6.10 13.72 16.25
CA MET A 593 -5.00 13.33 15.36
C MET A 593 -4.58 14.51 14.46
N THR A 594 -5.52 15.27 13.91
CA THR A 594 -5.20 16.50 13.16
C THR A 594 -4.40 17.50 14.02
N GLN A 595 -4.77 17.71 15.28
CA GLN A 595 -4.01 18.54 16.22
C GLN A 595 -2.68 17.93 16.67
N GLN A 596 -2.55 16.60 16.73
CA GLN A 596 -1.31 15.91 17.07
C GLN A 596 -0.29 16.09 15.95
N TYR A 597 -0.64 15.65 14.74
CA TYR A 597 0.30 15.61 13.62
C TYR A 597 0.66 17.02 13.12
N SER A 598 -0.24 18.01 13.22
CA SER A 598 0.05 19.44 12.91
C SER A 598 1.04 20.13 13.88
N ARG A 599 1.58 19.41 14.86
CA ARG A 599 2.68 19.86 15.74
C ARG A 599 4.04 19.31 15.30
N TYR A 600 4.07 18.23 14.52
CA TYR A 600 5.30 17.63 14.04
C TYR A 600 5.93 18.47 12.93
N THR A 601 7.27 18.45 12.86
CA THR A 601 8.03 19.23 11.88
C THR A 601 9.16 18.43 11.23
N VAL A 602 9.36 18.60 9.93
CA VAL A 602 10.55 18.14 9.20
C VAL A 602 11.26 19.40 8.66
N HIS A 603 12.57 19.52 8.87
CA HIS A 603 13.37 20.69 8.45
C HIS A 603 12.81 22.10 8.82
N ARG A 604 12.00 22.18 9.91
CA ARG A 604 11.24 23.35 10.43
C ARG A 604 9.89 23.62 9.76
N GLU A 605 9.54 22.89 8.71
CA GLU A 605 8.22 22.90 8.09
C GLU A 605 7.29 21.94 8.83
N LYS A 606 5.97 22.20 8.80
CA LYS A 606 4.98 21.41 9.55
C LYS A 606 4.36 20.30 8.71
N VAL A 607 4.07 19.17 9.34
CA VAL A 607 3.19 18.13 8.78
C VAL A 607 1.76 18.67 8.71
N ASN A 608 1.07 18.50 7.57
CA ASN A 608 -0.33 18.88 7.42
C ASN A 608 -1.25 17.80 8.00
N GLY A 609 -1.64 17.94 9.27
CA GLY A 609 -2.48 16.97 9.99
C GLY A 609 -3.92 16.82 9.48
N ARG A 610 -4.38 17.66 8.54
CA ARG A 610 -5.68 17.48 7.87
C ARG A 610 -5.54 16.69 6.56
N GLN A 611 -4.53 17.02 5.75
CA GLN A 611 -4.19 16.25 4.54
C GLN A 611 -3.86 14.80 4.88
N THR A 612 -3.07 14.60 5.93
CA THR A 612 -2.59 13.28 6.37
C THR A 612 -3.57 12.49 7.22
N LEU A 613 -4.82 12.98 7.40
CA LEU A 613 -5.73 12.47 8.42
C LEU A 613 -6.07 10.98 8.24
N GLY A 614 -6.54 10.57 7.07
CA GLY A 614 -6.90 9.16 6.79
C GLY A 614 -5.74 8.19 7.03
N GLU A 615 -4.54 8.52 6.54
CA GLU A 615 -3.33 7.71 6.75
C GLU A 615 -2.93 7.62 8.23
N ASN A 616 -3.07 8.72 8.98
CA ASN A 616 -2.81 8.72 10.42
C ASN A 616 -3.85 7.88 11.18
N ILE A 617 -5.14 7.94 10.80
CA ILE A 617 -6.19 7.08 11.36
C ILE A 617 -5.87 5.61 11.07
N ALA A 618 -5.48 5.29 9.83
CA ALA A 618 -5.17 3.95 9.38
C ALA A 618 -3.91 3.36 10.03
N ASP A 619 -2.84 4.15 10.22
CA ASP A 619 -1.64 3.74 10.99
C ASP A 619 -2.03 3.35 12.43
N ASN A 620 -2.87 4.17 13.08
CA ASN A 620 -3.24 4.02 14.49
C ASN A 620 -4.20 2.85 14.73
N GLY A 621 -5.26 2.73 13.92
CA GLY A 621 -6.16 1.57 13.95
C GLY A 621 -5.43 0.29 13.55
N GLY A 622 -4.58 0.36 12.53
CA GLY A 622 -3.84 -0.79 12.02
C GLY A 622 -2.83 -1.37 13.01
N LEU A 623 -2.05 -0.51 13.69
CA LEU A 623 -1.14 -0.97 14.75
C LEU A 623 -1.90 -1.65 15.90
N LYS A 624 -3.02 -1.05 16.33
CA LYS A 624 -3.85 -1.56 17.43
C LYS A 624 -4.51 -2.89 17.08
N ALA A 625 -5.11 -3.01 15.89
CA ALA A 625 -5.69 -4.26 15.39
C ALA A 625 -4.64 -5.37 15.28
N ALA A 626 -3.48 -5.08 14.68
CA ALA A 626 -2.39 -6.04 14.57
C ALA A 626 -1.83 -6.49 15.92
N TYR A 627 -1.76 -5.59 16.90
CA TYR A 627 -1.30 -5.93 18.23
C TYR A 627 -2.32 -6.75 19.03
N ASN A 628 -3.62 -6.47 18.87
CA ASN A 628 -4.69 -7.27 19.44
C ASN A 628 -4.77 -8.67 18.79
N ALA A 629 -4.51 -8.77 17.49
CA ALA A 629 -4.37 -10.05 16.79
C ALA A 629 -3.16 -10.84 17.32
N TYR A 630 -2.02 -10.19 17.50
CA TYR A 630 -0.83 -10.83 18.09
C TYR A 630 -1.07 -11.32 19.53
N LYS A 631 -1.70 -10.51 20.40
CA LYS A 631 -2.10 -10.93 21.75
C LYS A 631 -3.05 -12.13 21.72
N SER A 632 -4.00 -12.17 20.79
CA SER A 632 -4.92 -13.29 20.59
C SER A 632 -4.19 -14.54 20.08
N TRP A 633 -3.22 -14.38 19.19
CA TRP A 633 -2.36 -15.45 18.70
C TRP A 633 -1.51 -16.04 19.84
N LEU A 634 -0.93 -15.22 20.71
CA LEU A 634 -0.20 -15.66 21.90
C LEU A 634 -1.09 -16.44 22.88
N GLN A 635 -2.33 -16.00 23.11
CA GLN A 635 -3.29 -16.73 23.96
C GLN A 635 -3.63 -18.13 23.41
N LYS A 636 -3.65 -18.28 22.09
CA LYS A 636 -3.96 -19.54 21.38
C LYS A 636 -2.77 -20.49 21.23
N ASN A 637 -1.55 -19.96 21.06
CA ASN A 637 -0.36 -20.75 20.69
C ASN A 637 0.74 -20.77 21.77
N GLY A 638 0.67 -19.90 22.76
CA GLY A 638 1.72 -19.70 23.77
C GLY A 638 2.82 -18.71 23.33
N GLU A 639 3.77 -18.48 24.23
CA GLU A 639 4.90 -17.58 24.03
C GLU A 639 5.91 -18.08 22.99
N GLU A 640 6.37 -17.17 22.13
CA GLU A 640 7.42 -17.47 21.16
C GLU A 640 8.81 -17.55 21.82
N LYS A 641 9.71 -18.34 21.22
CA LYS A 641 11.14 -18.27 21.58
C LYS A 641 11.72 -16.92 21.17
N ARG A 642 12.38 -16.24 22.10
CA ARG A 642 12.97 -14.92 21.87
C ARG A 642 14.12 -14.98 20.88
N LEU A 643 14.35 -13.90 20.14
CA LEU A 643 15.53 -13.76 19.29
C LEU A 643 16.82 -13.63 20.13
N PRO A 644 17.96 -14.18 19.65
CA PRO A 644 19.23 -14.10 20.34
C PRO A 644 19.81 -12.68 20.30
N ALA A 645 20.71 -12.37 21.23
CA ALA A 645 21.49 -11.12 21.34
C ALA A 645 20.74 -9.78 21.51
N LEU A 646 19.47 -9.66 21.10
CA LEU A 646 18.71 -8.39 21.15
C LEU A 646 18.37 -7.91 22.57
N GLY A 647 18.25 -8.81 23.55
CA GLY A 647 17.79 -8.48 24.90
C GLY A 647 16.29 -8.17 25.02
N LEU A 648 15.57 -8.04 23.90
CA LEU A 648 14.15 -7.68 23.83
C LEU A 648 13.21 -8.85 24.17
N THR A 649 12.00 -8.50 24.60
CA THR A 649 10.82 -9.39 24.64
C THR A 649 10.15 -9.47 23.27
N ASN A 650 9.31 -10.48 23.04
CA ASN A 650 8.54 -10.60 21.80
C ASN A 650 7.54 -9.43 21.62
N HIS A 651 6.99 -8.90 22.71
CA HIS A 651 6.14 -7.71 22.71
C HIS A 651 6.89 -6.44 22.27
N GLN A 652 8.12 -6.22 22.74
CA GLN A 652 8.97 -5.12 22.28
C GLN A 652 9.42 -5.33 20.83
N LEU A 653 9.68 -6.59 20.44
CA LEU A 653 10.08 -6.97 19.09
C LEU A 653 9.01 -6.65 18.04
N PHE A 654 7.71 -6.76 18.38
CA PHE A 654 6.62 -6.30 17.52
C PHE A 654 6.76 -4.82 17.16
N PHE A 655 6.95 -3.96 18.16
CA PHE A 655 7.06 -2.51 17.94
C PHE A 655 8.35 -2.12 17.20
N VAL A 656 9.47 -2.80 17.47
CA VAL A 656 10.71 -2.64 16.70
C VAL A 656 10.52 -3.09 15.24
N GLY A 657 9.82 -4.20 14.99
CA GLY A 657 9.49 -4.66 13.64
C GLY A 657 8.65 -3.64 12.86
N PHE A 658 7.60 -3.11 13.49
CA PHE A 658 6.80 -2.00 12.96
C PHE A 658 7.66 -0.78 12.63
N ALA A 659 8.50 -0.33 13.56
CA ALA A 659 9.34 0.84 13.33
C ALA A 659 10.39 0.61 12.22
N GLN A 660 10.91 -0.62 12.08
CA GLN A 660 11.94 -0.94 11.09
C GLN A 660 11.40 -1.11 9.65
N VAL A 661 10.10 -1.33 9.47
CA VAL A 661 9.43 -1.17 8.16
C VAL A 661 9.63 0.25 7.61
N TRP A 662 9.55 1.26 8.49
CA TRP A 662 9.59 2.67 8.11
C TRP A 662 11.01 3.28 8.06
N CYS A 663 12.06 2.49 8.29
CA CYS A 663 13.44 2.99 8.18
C CYS A 663 13.71 3.58 6.79
N SER A 664 14.06 4.86 6.77
CA SER A 664 14.28 5.63 5.54
C SER A 664 15.23 6.81 5.73
N VAL A 665 15.81 7.23 4.61
CA VAL A 665 16.50 8.51 4.41
C VAL A 665 15.90 9.20 3.17
N ARG A 666 15.87 10.53 3.18
CA ARG A 666 15.37 11.34 2.06
C ARG A 666 16.13 12.67 1.95
N THR A 667 16.18 13.28 0.78
CA THR A 667 16.72 14.65 0.59
C THR A 667 15.85 15.69 1.31
N PRO A 668 16.39 16.89 1.62
CA PRO A 668 15.57 18.03 2.04
C PRO A 668 14.47 18.35 1.03
N GLU A 669 14.77 18.26 -0.26
CA GLU A 669 13.84 18.49 -1.36
C GLU A 669 12.66 17.49 -1.35
N SER A 670 12.91 16.17 -1.27
CA SER A 670 11.87 15.13 -1.12
C SER A 670 11.22 15.14 0.28
N SER A 671 11.82 15.82 1.25
CA SER A 671 11.17 16.11 2.53
C SER A 671 10.15 17.23 2.41
N HIS A 672 10.44 18.31 1.68
CA HIS A 672 9.49 19.38 1.38
C HIS A 672 8.34 18.85 0.51
N GLU A 673 8.68 18.18 -0.59
CA GLU A 673 7.76 17.58 -1.55
C GLU A 673 6.74 16.68 -0.83
N GLY A 674 7.21 15.72 -0.02
CA GLY A 674 6.36 14.85 0.80
C GLY A 674 5.67 15.49 2.00
N LEU A 675 5.88 16.76 2.32
CA LEU A 675 5.01 17.50 3.25
C LEU A 675 3.82 18.18 2.54
N VAL A 676 3.95 18.37 1.22
CA VAL A 676 2.99 19.11 0.38
C VAL A 676 2.12 18.17 -0.44
N THR A 677 2.66 17.06 -0.96
CA THR A 677 1.99 16.20 -1.94
C THR A 677 1.53 14.86 -1.37
N ASP A 678 2.29 14.27 -0.45
CA ASP A 678 2.01 12.95 0.14
C ASP A 678 0.74 13.01 1.02
N PRO A 679 -0.25 12.11 0.86
CA PRO A 679 -1.27 11.91 1.88
C PRO A 679 -0.71 11.23 3.13
N HIS A 680 0.46 10.58 3.08
CA HIS A 680 1.05 9.93 4.25
C HIS A 680 1.85 10.92 5.11
N SER A 681 1.84 10.73 6.43
CA SER A 681 2.84 11.37 7.28
C SER A 681 4.26 10.92 6.91
N PRO A 682 5.30 11.77 7.07
CA PRO A 682 6.68 11.36 6.90
C PRO A 682 7.02 10.15 7.77
N ASP A 683 7.86 9.23 7.28
CA ASP A 683 8.02 7.87 7.82
C ASP A 683 8.36 7.86 9.33
N LYS A 684 9.18 8.81 9.79
CA LYS A 684 9.49 9.04 11.21
C LYS A 684 8.25 9.31 12.07
N TYR A 685 7.28 10.06 11.56
CA TYR A 685 6.06 10.41 12.27
C TYR A 685 4.93 9.38 12.12
N ARG A 686 4.98 8.50 11.10
CA ARG A 686 4.20 7.25 11.10
C ARG A 686 4.62 6.34 12.26
N VAL A 687 5.91 6.30 12.59
CA VAL A 687 6.39 5.60 13.80
C VAL A 687 6.04 6.36 15.09
N ILE A 688 6.46 7.62 15.21
CA ILE A 688 6.34 8.38 16.47
C ILE A 688 4.88 8.66 16.83
N GLY A 689 4.07 9.18 15.90
CA GLY A 689 2.69 9.58 16.21
C GLY A 689 1.82 8.41 16.68
N THR A 690 1.97 7.28 16.00
CA THR A 690 1.23 6.04 16.26
C THR A 690 1.64 5.40 17.58
N LEU A 691 2.94 5.32 17.87
CA LEU A 691 3.43 4.76 19.15
C LEU A 691 3.17 5.70 20.34
N SER A 692 3.18 7.03 20.15
CA SER A 692 2.73 7.99 21.17
C SER A 692 1.26 7.82 21.59
N ASN A 693 0.45 7.14 20.78
CA ASN A 693 -0.95 6.82 21.09
C ASN A 693 -1.14 5.39 21.67
N SER A 694 -0.19 4.49 21.44
CA SER A 694 -0.27 3.09 21.90
C SER A 694 0.08 2.95 23.38
N ARG A 695 -0.90 2.57 24.20
CA ARG A 695 -0.69 2.30 25.63
C ARG A 695 0.14 1.03 25.85
N ASP A 696 -0.06 0.01 25.02
CA ASP A 696 0.73 -1.22 25.04
C ASP A 696 2.22 -0.95 24.76
N PHE A 697 2.54 -0.05 23.84
CA PHE A 697 3.92 0.40 23.61
C PHE A 697 4.51 1.05 24.87
N VAL A 698 3.78 2.01 25.46
CA VAL A 698 4.20 2.73 26.67
C VAL A 698 4.43 1.78 27.84
N GLU A 699 3.61 0.75 28.01
CA GLU A 699 3.78 -0.31 29.01
C GLU A 699 5.04 -1.16 28.73
N HIS A 700 5.19 -1.67 27.50
CA HIS A 700 6.28 -2.59 27.16
C HIS A 700 7.67 -1.95 27.07
N PHE A 701 7.77 -0.62 26.92
CA PHE A 701 9.03 0.13 27.05
C PHE A 701 9.15 0.91 28.37
N GLY A 702 8.11 0.92 29.22
CA GLY A 702 8.11 1.55 30.53
C GLY A 702 8.20 3.08 30.50
N CYS A 703 7.67 3.72 29.45
CA CYS A 703 7.94 5.13 29.15
C CYS A 703 7.31 6.09 30.19
N PRO A 704 8.10 6.94 30.87
CA PRO A 704 7.58 7.87 31.87
C PRO A 704 6.56 8.86 31.31
N LEU A 705 5.53 9.17 32.11
CA LEU A 705 4.52 10.18 31.75
C LEU A 705 5.18 11.53 31.49
N GLY A 706 4.95 12.09 30.29
CA GLY A 706 5.57 13.34 29.83
C GLY A 706 6.88 13.15 29.05
N SER A 707 7.34 11.92 28.79
CA SER A 707 8.35 11.68 27.76
C SER A 707 7.76 11.96 26.35
N PRO A 708 8.58 12.24 25.33
CA PRO A 708 8.09 12.48 23.96
C PRO A 708 7.22 11.35 23.41
N MET A 709 7.55 10.09 23.76
CA MET A 709 6.78 8.90 23.36
C MET A 709 5.62 8.56 24.32
N ASN A 710 5.46 9.28 25.44
CA ASN A 710 4.30 9.18 26.33
C ASN A 710 3.77 10.58 26.71
N PRO A 711 3.05 11.26 25.79
CA PRO A 711 2.58 12.62 25.99
C PRO A 711 1.42 12.77 26.99
N GLY A 712 0.92 11.67 27.58
CA GLY A 712 -0.20 11.66 28.53
C GLY A 712 -1.59 11.94 27.95
N LYS A 713 -1.69 12.62 26.79
CA LYS A 713 -2.88 12.67 25.95
C LYS A 713 -2.65 11.82 24.70
N HIS A 714 -3.23 10.63 24.67
CA HIS A 714 -3.28 9.75 23.51
C HIS A 714 -4.53 10.09 22.66
N CYS A 715 -4.41 10.02 21.34
CA CYS A 715 -5.53 10.07 20.40
C CYS A 715 -5.93 8.65 19.97
N GLU A 716 -7.23 8.40 19.85
CA GLU A 716 -7.79 7.07 19.61
C GLU A 716 -9.11 7.20 18.83
N VAL A 717 -9.35 6.33 17.85
CA VAL A 717 -10.55 6.34 16.99
C VAL A 717 -11.10 4.90 16.89
N TRP A 718 -10.32 4.01 16.28
CA TRP A 718 -10.59 2.57 16.14
C TRP A 718 -9.82 1.74 17.18
#